data_AF-A0A812VEU4-F1
#
_entry.id   AF-A0A812VEU4-F1
#
_cell.length_a   1.000
_cell.length_b   1.000
_cell.length_c   1.000
_cell.angle_alpha   90.00
_cell.angle_beta   90.00
_cell.angle_gamma   90.00
#
_symmetry.space_group_name_H-M   'P 1'
#
loop_
_entity.id
_entity.type
_entity.pdbx_description
1 polymer ?
#
loop_
_entity_poly.entity_id
_entity_poly.type
_entity_poly.pdbx_seq_one_letter_code
_entity_poly.pdbx_strand_id
1 'polypeptide(L)'
;MAILAAGDADASASDRHKCNANHVSKIVNGLCPYGRGKSGQCTVCEPGLSVDDVLCFRKVFDGMGVSRRAALLSNVYSQAQNGTEGQTRCKWFFLGKRCCEKRLHAMLEMSPSTYMKLLKGQSFDGRSHNGRAVTEVSASVDQFFLEMYHSAAEYLPEDTACHLEDVDWTVAQEELQLGRVTEFPTPEQNLTLLGWDPEKSELQTAIQAASGASMPKKYVQHKKAVDRLYLAWRTVRMPESQSACWSTFWKKWHDRWCHCIGLRKPTQHSQCTQCMKFASVIHYGNVSVHEKKENAKAWQQHLRDQYEDRLIYWHLRWHSKMPDSNILCIIIDGMDKSKGSWPKYDFRKPKSLDKFHRPRNTIHLAIAHGFCADFYIADDENFFHGASFFCEILTRTLARVKKICQEQGRAMPEHLVIQSDNTTAQAKNSEVASFLALLVRRFKFHSCVLHFLQVGHTHEDVDFIFSLLLAKVLRKSRVQIPEDLRNEILIGMTPILASKGCQVNAELVTHCRHFKAWLAEMSVHPHNCWVRRQGIMSPHSFTFKLRMDLTPKEQQLLQQDPTDRGWRAHPFDVFCIVKTFMASQAPNGPPVLLIPESRFQRITTLAPTATCPASEAMSVNRKRQLRQFADELECLTAEWGPEHSMFRAAQELRILADGRNQEPSQDGYLEAVETERQMPLTDSDGSSVVSCQSKCLSPLCKSHQNDPSANFSFQDNPYYANLPDVSWRMVVRFRGH
;
A
#
# COMPACT_ATOMS: atom_id res chain seq x y z
N MET A 1 -40.14 2.30 47.87
CA MET A 1 -41.23 1.74 47.04
C MET A 1 -42.17 2.79 46.46
N ALA A 2 -42.35 3.97 47.07
CA ALA A 2 -43.29 4.99 46.58
C ALA A 2 -42.78 5.94 45.45
N ILE A 3 -41.60 5.71 44.87
CA ILE A 3 -40.99 6.63 43.86
C ILE A 3 -40.87 6.00 42.45
N LEU A 4 -41.31 4.76 42.24
CA LEU A 4 -41.10 4.06 40.95
C LEU A 4 -42.37 3.84 40.11
N ALA A 5 -43.47 4.54 40.40
CA ALA A 5 -44.76 4.32 39.73
C ALA A 5 -45.13 5.38 38.67
N ALA A 6 -44.17 5.80 37.83
CA ALA A 6 -44.47 6.64 36.68
C ALA A 6 -43.60 6.27 35.45
N GLY A 7 -44.26 5.86 34.37
CA GLY A 7 -43.67 5.75 33.02
C GLY A 7 -43.68 4.34 32.43
N ASP A 8 -44.72 4.08 31.64
CA ASP A 8 -44.90 3.11 30.55
C ASP A 8 -44.27 1.72 30.67
N ALA A 9 -45.13 0.75 30.99
CA ALA A 9 -44.88 -0.66 30.76
C ALA A 9 -45.16 -0.99 29.29
N ASP A 10 -44.10 -1.13 28.50
CA ASP A 10 -44.19 -1.72 27.16
C ASP A 10 -44.41 -3.24 27.32
N ALA A 11 -45.66 -3.65 27.15
CA ALA A 11 -46.11 -5.02 27.33
C ALA A 11 -45.82 -5.85 26.06
N SER A 12 -44.57 -6.26 25.87
CA SER A 12 -44.25 -7.31 24.88
C SER A 12 -42.99 -8.10 25.23
N ALA A 13 -43.03 -8.84 26.34
CA ALA A 13 -42.15 -9.98 26.60
C ALA A 13 -42.76 -10.89 27.68
N SER A 14 -43.95 -11.44 27.41
CA SER A 14 -44.43 -12.58 28.18
C SER A 14 -43.67 -13.84 27.76
N ASP A 15 -43.35 -14.67 28.74
CA ASP A 15 -42.61 -15.94 28.67
C ASP A 15 -41.09 -15.85 28.54
N ARG A 16 -40.46 -15.53 29.67
CA ARG A 16 -39.28 -16.27 30.15
C ARG A 16 -39.08 -16.04 31.65
N HIS A 17 -39.10 -17.15 32.40
CA HIS A 17 -38.85 -17.31 33.84
C HIS A 17 -40.08 -17.12 34.75
N LYS A 18 -40.79 -18.24 35.00
CA LYS A 18 -41.65 -18.38 36.19
C LYS A 18 -40.75 -18.25 37.42
N CYS A 19 -40.83 -17.11 38.11
CA CYS A 19 -40.16 -16.90 39.39
C CYS A 19 -40.59 -18.00 40.35
N ASN A 20 -39.67 -18.88 40.74
CA ASN A 20 -39.97 -20.04 41.56
C ASN A 20 -40.13 -19.59 43.03
N ALA A 21 -41.35 -19.29 43.45
CA ALA A 21 -41.67 -18.84 44.81
C ALA A 21 -41.13 -19.81 45.88
N ASN A 22 -41.09 -21.12 45.59
CA ASN A 22 -40.53 -22.12 46.48
C ASN A 22 -39.00 -22.02 46.62
N HIS A 23 -38.29 -21.56 45.59
CA HIS A 23 -36.85 -21.33 45.65
C HIS A 23 -36.51 -20.09 46.48
N VAL A 24 -37.20 -18.98 46.22
CA VAL A 24 -37.03 -17.74 47.00
C VAL A 24 -37.40 -17.95 48.47
N SER A 25 -38.52 -18.64 48.75
CA SER A 25 -38.93 -18.99 50.12
C SER A 25 -37.86 -19.82 50.85
N LYS A 26 -37.24 -20.80 50.18
CA LYS A 26 -36.13 -21.58 50.76
C LYS A 26 -34.89 -20.72 51.05
N ILE A 27 -34.58 -19.72 50.23
CA ILE A 27 -33.41 -18.85 50.42
C ILE A 27 -33.65 -17.80 51.52
N VAL A 28 -34.87 -17.26 51.60
CA VAL A 28 -35.27 -16.25 52.57
C VAL A 28 -35.47 -16.86 53.96
N ASN A 29 -36.15 -18.00 54.05
CA ASN A 29 -36.44 -18.68 55.32
C ASN A 29 -35.34 -19.66 55.76
N GLY A 30 -34.48 -20.11 54.84
CA GLY A 30 -33.37 -21.01 55.12
C GLY A 30 -32.16 -20.31 55.74
N LEU A 31 -31.32 -21.09 56.42
CA LEU A 31 -29.99 -20.65 56.85
C LEU A 31 -29.17 -20.25 55.63
N CYS A 32 -28.48 -19.12 55.70
CA CYS A 32 -27.61 -18.67 54.61
C CYS A 32 -26.54 -19.74 54.34
N PRO A 33 -26.51 -20.38 53.16
CA PRO A 33 -25.68 -21.57 52.90
C PRO A 33 -24.16 -21.30 52.90
N TYR A 34 -23.76 -20.04 53.10
CA TYR A 34 -22.37 -19.59 53.08
C TYR A 34 -21.91 -18.93 54.40
N GLY A 35 -22.61 -19.16 55.51
CA GLY A 35 -22.19 -18.67 56.83
C GLY A 35 -20.92 -19.36 57.32
N ARG A 36 -19.83 -18.60 57.53
CA ARG A 36 -18.59 -19.10 58.17
C ARG A 36 -18.54 -18.79 59.68
N GLY A 37 -19.69 -18.80 60.36
CA GLY A 37 -19.78 -18.67 61.81
C GLY A 37 -19.73 -20.04 62.49
N LYS A 38 -19.26 -20.10 63.75
CA LYS A 38 -19.16 -21.36 64.53
C LYS A 38 -20.50 -22.10 64.72
N SER A 39 -21.64 -21.45 64.46
CA SER A 39 -23.00 -22.01 64.54
C SER A 39 -23.69 -22.23 63.17
N GLY A 40 -22.96 -22.11 62.04
CA GLY A 40 -23.55 -22.25 60.70
C GLY A 40 -24.44 -21.08 60.25
N GLN A 41 -24.57 -20.04 61.07
CA GLN A 41 -25.30 -18.81 60.73
C GLN A 41 -24.37 -17.76 60.12
N CYS A 42 -24.86 -17.05 59.10
CA CYS A 42 -24.11 -15.96 58.45
C CYS A 42 -24.13 -14.72 59.35
N THR A 43 -22.96 -14.24 59.77
CA THR A 43 -22.79 -13.05 60.63
C THR A 43 -23.12 -11.72 59.94
N VAL A 44 -23.48 -11.76 58.66
CA VAL A 44 -23.70 -10.57 57.81
C VAL A 44 -25.17 -10.39 57.43
N CYS A 45 -25.96 -11.47 57.36
CA CYS A 45 -27.35 -11.37 56.94
C CYS A 45 -28.27 -11.16 58.14
N GLU A 46 -29.14 -10.14 58.06
CA GLU A 46 -30.19 -9.94 59.06
C GLU A 46 -31.42 -10.83 58.76
N PRO A 47 -32.04 -11.46 59.77
CA PRO A 47 -33.29 -12.19 59.60
C PRO A 47 -34.49 -11.23 59.41
N GLY A 48 -35.59 -11.76 58.87
CA GLY A 48 -36.86 -11.02 58.74
C GLY A 48 -37.11 -10.33 57.39
N LEU A 49 -36.52 -10.82 56.30
CA LEU A 49 -36.95 -10.45 54.94
C LEU A 49 -38.29 -11.15 54.63
N SER A 50 -39.29 -10.41 54.19
CA SER A 50 -40.57 -10.98 53.75
C SER A 50 -40.40 -11.63 52.38
N VAL A 51 -40.86 -12.87 52.22
CA VAL A 51 -40.84 -13.59 50.92
C VAL A 51 -41.63 -12.80 49.88
N ASP A 52 -42.76 -12.21 50.28
CA ASP A 52 -43.63 -11.44 49.39
C ASP A 52 -42.96 -10.16 48.89
N ASP A 53 -42.19 -9.48 49.76
CA ASP A 53 -41.45 -8.27 49.36
C ASP A 53 -40.33 -8.58 48.37
N VAL A 54 -39.63 -9.72 48.56
CA VAL A 54 -38.57 -10.15 47.64
C VAL A 54 -39.16 -10.55 46.28
N LEU A 55 -40.29 -11.24 46.27
CA LEU A 55 -41.00 -11.60 45.04
C LEU A 55 -41.57 -10.37 44.31
N CYS A 56 -42.10 -9.40 45.06
CA CYS A 56 -42.58 -8.13 44.51
C CYS A 56 -41.41 -7.34 43.89
N PHE A 57 -40.31 -7.17 44.64
CA PHE A 57 -39.11 -6.51 44.14
C PHE A 57 -38.61 -7.15 42.86
N ARG A 58 -38.57 -8.50 42.80
CA ARG A 58 -38.08 -9.23 41.64
C ARG A 58 -38.96 -9.04 40.41
N LYS A 59 -40.29 -9.06 40.57
CA LYS A 59 -41.21 -8.77 39.46
C LYS A 59 -40.96 -7.38 38.87
N VAL A 60 -40.75 -6.37 39.72
CA VAL A 60 -40.44 -5.02 39.24
C VAL A 60 -39.04 -4.99 38.60
N PHE A 61 -38.04 -5.60 39.25
CA PHE A 61 -36.66 -5.65 38.76
C PHE A 61 -36.56 -6.33 37.38
N ASP A 62 -37.20 -7.47 37.21
CA ASP A 62 -37.24 -8.23 35.95
C ASP A 62 -38.06 -7.50 34.85
N GLY A 63 -38.91 -6.54 35.22
CA GLY A 63 -39.60 -5.63 34.31
C GLY A 63 -38.81 -4.36 33.95
N MET A 64 -37.73 -4.03 34.66
CA MET A 64 -36.94 -2.82 34.39
C MET A 64 -35.96 -3.00 33.21
N GLY A 65 -35.70 -1.93 32.46
CA GLY A 65 -34.59 -1.88 31.50
C GLY A 65 -33.20 -1.90 32.18
N VAL A 66 -32.16 -2.28 31.43
CA VAL A 66 -30.80 -2.54 31.93
C VAL A 66 -30.21 -1.37 32.71
N SER A 67 -30.33 -0.14 32.22
CA SER A 67 -29.78 1.06 32.87
C SER A 67 -30.47 1.36 34.21
N ARG A 68 -31.78 1.09 34.31
CA ARG A 68 -32.54 1.24 35.57
C ARG A 68 -32.18 0.14 36.58
N ARG A 69 -31.97 -1.10 36.11
CA ARG A 69 -31.46 -2.19 36.97
C ARG A 69 -30.07 -1.87 37.54
N ALA A 70 -29.17 -1.36 36.71
CA ALA A 70 -27.82 -0.95 37.12
C ALA A 70 -27.86 0.14 38.21
N ALA A 71 -28.65 1.20 38.00
CA ALA A 71 -28.83 2.26 38.97
C ALA A 71 -29.44 1.76 40.29
N LEU A 72 -30.43 0.86 40.22
CA LEU A 72 -31.05 0.27 41.41
C LEU A 72 -30.07 -0.61 42.20
N LEU A 73 -29.28 -1.45 41.52
CA LEU A 73 -28.25 -2.28 42.15
C LEU A 73 -27.10 -1.45 42.75
N SER A 74 -26.75 -0.33 42.09
CA SER A 74 -25.80 0.64 42.64
C SER A 74 -26.34 1.29 43.92
N ASN A 75 -27.64 1.57 44.01
CA ASN A 75 -28.24 2.10 45.25
C ASN A 75 -28.30 1.07 46.39
N VAL A 76 -28.56 -0.20 46.07
CA VAL A 76 -28.46 -1.36 47.00
C VAL A 76 -27.03 -1.53 47.54
N TYR A 77 -26.02 -1.11 46.76
CA TYR A 77 -24.60 -1.08 47.15
C TYR A 77 -24.21 0.18 47.96
N SER A 78 -24.64 1.37 47.51
CA SER A 78 -24.22 2.66 48.10
C SER A 78 -24.81 2.94 49.49
N GLN A 79 -25.96 2.35 49.85
CA GLN A 79 -26.51 2.47 51.21
C GLN A 79 -25.59 1.92 52.32
N ALA A 80 -24.53 1.18 51.96
CA ALA A 80 -23.53 0.67 52.91
C ALA A 80 -22.44 1.68 53.34
N GLN A 81 -22.36 2.86 52.73
CA GLN A 81 -21.30 3.84 53.06
C GLN A 81 -21.68 4.89 54.12
N ASN A 82 -22.97 5.06 54.44
CA ASN A 82 -23.44 6.13 55.35
C ASN A 82 -23.72 5.66 56.79
N GLY A 83 -23.26 4.46 57.19
CA GLY A 83 -23.36 3.98 58.57
C GLY A 83 -22.15 4.40 59.39
N THR A 84 -22.39 5.13 60.48
CA THR A 84 -21.38 5.59 61.45
C THR A 84 -20.48 4.47 61.96
N GLU A 85 -19.20 4.81 62.05
CA GLU A 85 -18.06 4.17 62.72
C GLU A 85 -18.25 2.74 63.26
N GLY A 86 -17.45 1.84 62.68
CA GLY A 86 -16.82 0.80 63.47
C GLY A 86 -17.68 -0.40 63.83
N GLN A 87 -18.32 -1.05 62.85
CA GLN A 87 -18.37 -2.53 62.75
C GLN A 87 -19.18 -3.00 61.53
N THR A 88 -18.52 -3.82 60.69
CA THR A 88 -19.01 -4.81 59.70
C THR A 88 -18.73 -4.51 58.22
N ARG A 89 -17.89 -5.39 57.62
CA ARG A 89 -17.59 -5.55 56.18
C ARG A 89 -18.82 -5.99 55.36
N CYS A 90 -19.97 -5.32 55.49
CA CYS A 90 -21.16 -5.62 54.69
C CYS A 90 -21.39 -4.51 53.66
N LYS A 91 -21.35 -4.85 52.36
CA LYS A 91 -21.45 -3.89 51.25
C LYS A 91 -22.85 -3.80 50.63
N TRP A 92 -23.87 -4.49 51.16
CA TRP A 92 -25.15 -4.68 50.46
C TRP A 92 -26.36 -4.58 51.40
N PHE A 93 -27.24 -3.62 51.13
CA PHE A 93 -28.52 -3.45 51.82
C PHE A 93 -29.67 -3.71 50.85
N PHE A 94 -30.42 -4.79 51.08
CA PHE A 94 -31.54 -5.19 50.24
C PHE A 94 -32.85 -5.05 51.03
N LEU A 95 -33.80 -4.27 50.51
CA LEU A 95 -35.07 -3.94 51.18
C LEU A 95 -34.87 -3.44 52.64
N GLY A 96 -33.81 -2.66 52.87
CA GLY A 96 -33.50 -2.09 54.19
C GLY A 96 -32.86 -3.07 55.19
N LYS A 97 -32.49 -4.29 54.76
CA LYS A 97 -31.82 -5.30 55.60
C LYS A 97 -30.43 -5.63 55.08
N ARG A 98 -29.49 -5.93 55.97
CA ARG A 98 -28.15 -6.36 55.58
C ARG A 98 -28.18 -7.75 54.95
N CYS A 99 -27.52 -7.90 53.81
CA CYS A 99 -27.44 -9.17 53.09
C CYS A 99 -26.00 -9.42 52.59
N CYS A 100 -25.58 -10.68 52.53
CA CYS A 100 -24.30 -11.02 51.91
C CYS A 100 -24.46 -11.15 50.38
N GLU A 101 -23.40 -10.84 49.65
CA GLU A 101 -23.35 -10.85 48.18
C GLU A 101 -23.92 -12.17 47.59
N LYS A 102 -23.53 -13.31 48.15
CA LYS A 102 -23.98 -14.62 47.66
C LYS A 102 -25.48 -14.86 47.87
N ARG A 103 -26.04 -14.39 49.00
CA ARG A 103 -27.47 -14.55 49.28
C ARG A 103 -28.29 -13.60 48.41
N LEU A 104 -27.78 -12.41 48.13
CA LEU A 104 -28.39 -11.45 47.20
C LEU A 104 -28.43 -12.00 45.76
N HIS A 105 -27.32 -12.56 45.28
CA HIS A 105 -27.27 -13.24 43.97
C HIS A 105 -28.29 -14.37 43.86
N ALA A 106 -28.43 -15.17 44.93
CA ALA A 106 -29.38 -16.27 44.97
C ALA A 106 -30.84 -15.77 44.99
N MET A 107 -31.15 -14.70 45.73
CA MET A 107 -32.50 -14.10 45.74
C MET A 107 -32.90 -13.53 44.38
N LEU A 108 -31.95 -12.97 43.64
CA LEU A 108 -32.16 -12.44 42.29
C LEU A 108 -32.02 -13.51 41.19
N GLU A 109 -31.67 -14.76 41.53
CA GLU A 109 -31.31 -15.83 40.60
C GLU A 109 -30.28 -15.41 39.54
N MET A 110 -29.32 -14.58 39.95
CA MET A 110 -28.28 -14.06 39.08
C MET A 110 -26.95 -14.76 39.36
N SER A 111 -26.18 -15.04 38.31
CA SER A 111 -24.78 -15.43 38.52
C SER A 111 -23.97 -14.22 39.02
N PRO A 112 -22.91 -14.44 39.84
CA PRO A 112 -22.07 -13.35 40.32
C PRO A 112 -21.47 -12.49 39.20
N SER A 113 -21.15 -13.11 38.06
CA SER A 113 -20.62 -12.42 36.89
C SER A 113 -21.69 -11.58 36.19
N THR A 114 -22.93 -12.06 36.09
CA THR A 114 -24.07 -11.28 35.56
C THR A 114 -24.35 -10.07 36.45
N TYR A 115 -24.37 -10.27 37.76
CA TYR A 115 -24.62 -9.21 38.72
C TYR A 115 -23.55 -8.10 38.64
N MET A 116 -22.27 -8.46 38.58
CA MET A 116 -21.18 -7.50 38.45
C MET A 116 -21.17 -6.74 37.11
N LYS A 117 -21.62 -7.37 36.01
CA LYS A 117 -21.76 -6.69 34.71
C LYS A 117 -22.87 -5.64 34.75
N LEU A 118 -24.01 -5.96 35.37
CA LEU A 118 -25.10 -5.00 35.57
C LEU A 118 -24.71 -3.85 36.50
N LEU A 119 -24.01 -4.13 37.60
CA LEU A 119 -23.51 -3.10 38.52
C LEU A 119 -22.59 -2.09 37.82
N LYS A 120 -21.83 -2.54 36.82
CA LYS A 120 -20.93 -1.70 36.01
C LYS A 120 -21.60 -1.08 34.78
N GLY A 121 -22.91 -1.24 34.63
CA GLY A 121 -23.69 -0.65 33.52
C GLY A 121 -23.46 -1.28 32.15
N GLN A 122 -22.99 -2.53 32.05
CA GLN A 122 -22.76 -3.22 30.77
C GLN A 122 -24.05 -3.92 30.27
N SER A 123 -24.43 -3.71 29.01
CA SER A 123 -25.65 -4.27 28.40
C SER A 123 -25.57 -5.78 28.12
N PHE A 124 -26.72 -6.46 28.22
CA PHE A 124 -26.82 -7.93 28.18
C PHE A 124 -27.20 -8.50 26.79
N ASP A 125 -27.63 -7.67 25.85
CA ASP A 125 -27.95 -8.11 24.49
C ASP A 125 -26.80 -7.84 23.53
N GLY A 126 -25.96 -8.87 23.43
CA GLY A 126 -24.99 -9.04 22.37
C GLY A 126 -24.52 -10.47 22.48
N ARG A 127 -24.87 -11.31 21.50
CA ARG A 127 -24.23 -12.61 21.31
C ARG A 127 -22.74 -12.34 21.09
N SER A 128 -21.98 -12.34 22.17
CA SER A 128 -20.54 -12.24 22.14
C SER A 128 -20.00 -13.61 21.75
N HIS A 129 -19.77 -13.82 20.46
CA HIS A 129 -18.65 -14.68 20.09
C HIS A 129 -17.38 -13.95 20.56
N ASN A 130 -16.86 -14.35 21.72
CA ASN A 130 -15.53 -13.99 22.26
C ASN A 130 -15.15 -12.49 22.36
N GLY A 131 -16.09 -11.62 22.74
CA GLY A 131 -15.80 -10.21 23.02
C GLY A 131 -15.11 -9.97 24.38
N ARG A 132 -13.79 -10.10 24.46
CA ARG A 132 -13.01 -9.30 25.42
C ARG A 132 -12.93 -7.88 24.89
N ALA A 133 -13.06 -6.87 25.76
CA ALA A 133 -12.77 -5.49 25.38
C ALA A 133 -11.38 -5.44 24.73
N VAL A 134 -11.30 -4.89 23.52
CA VAL A 134 -10.02 -4.65 22.85
C VAL A 134 -9.29 -3.63 23.71
N THR A 135 -8.25 -4.08 24.42
CA THR A 135 -7.36 -3.15 25.12
C THR A 135 -6.49 -2.43 24.10
N GLU A 136 -6.15 -1.18 24.35
CA GLU A 136 -5.22 -0.38 23.53
C GLU A 136 -3.90 -1.14 23.26
N VAL A 137 -3.44 -1.86 24.28
CA VAL A 137 -2.27 -2.77 24.24
C VAL A 137 -2.46 -3.98 23.30
N SER A 138 -3.69 -4.43 23.10
CA SER A 138 -4.05 -5.54 22.20
C SER A 138 -4.25 -5.04 20.75
N ALA A 139 -4.82 -3.85 20.59
CA ALA A 139 -4.95 -3.16 19.29
C ALA A 139 -3.59 -2.84 18.68
N SER A 140 -2.63 -2.37 19.49
CA SER A 140 -1.27 -2.04 19.01
C SER A 140 -0.47 -3.26 18.51
N VAL A 141 -0.80 -4.47 18.94
CA VAL A 141 -0.25 -5.72 18.38
C VAL A 141 -0.87 -6.02 17.02
N ASP A 142 -2.19 -5.89 16.89
CA ASP A 142 -2.88 -6.09 15.61
C ASP A 142 -2.41 -5.06 14.57
N GLN A 143 -2.24 -3.80 14.97
CA GLN A 143 -1.70 -2.73 14.14
C GLN A 143 -0.31 -3.06 13.59
N PHE A 144 0.58 -3.60 14.42
CA PHE A 144 1.91 -4.02 13.99
C PHE A 144 1.86 -5.11 12.92
N PHE A 145 0.99 -6.11 13.09
CA PHE A 145 0.85 -7.18 12.11
C PHE A 145 0.16 -6.71 10.83
N LEU A 146 -0.77 -5.75 10.92
CA LEU A 146 -1.40 -5.12 9.76
C LEU A 146 -0.39 -4.33 8.94
N GLU A 147 0.39 -3.45 9.58
CA GLU A 147 1.50 -2.73 8.93
C GLU A 147 2.47 -3.71 8.28
N MET A 148 2.83 -4.79 8.97
CA MET A 148 3.70 -5.82 8.41
C MET A 148 3.08 -6.56 7.22
N TYR A 149 1.77 -6.83 7.24
CA TYR A 149 1.03 -7.48 6.14
C TYR A 149 0.95 -6.60 4.89
N HIS A 150 0.82 -5.27 5.07
CA HIS A 150 0.73 -4.34 3.94
C HIS A 150 2.11 -3.87 3.43
N SER A 151 3.12 -3.77 4.30
CA SER A 151 4.45 -3.25 3.95
C SER A 151 5.48 -4.32 3.58
N ALA A 152 5.53 -5.42 4.34
CA ALA A 152 6.64 -6.37 4.31
C ALA A 152 6.25 -7.78 3.85
N ALA A 153 4.95 -8.12 3.91
CA ALA A 153 4.43 -9.38 3.42
C ALA A 153 4.11 -9.27 1.93
N GLU A 154 4.55 -10.23 1.13
CA GLU A 154 4.34 -10.22 -0.32
C GLU A 154 3.84 -11.59 -0.82
N TYR A 155 3.03 -11.58 -1.88
CA TYR A 155 2.49 -12.81 -2.48
C TYR A 155 3.61 -13.71 -3.01
N LEU A 156 3.42 -15.03 -2.88
CA LEU A 156 4.30 -16.02 -3.49
C LEU A 156 3.66 -16.58 -4.77
N PRO A 157 4.43 -16.75 -5.87
CA PRO A 157 3.93 -17.31 -7.14
C PRO A 157 3.36 -18.74 -7.03
N GLU A 158 3.62 -19.43 -5.93
CA GLU A 158 3.23 -20.81 -5.68
C GLU A 158 1.78 -20.93 -5.16
N ASP A 159 1.23 -19.84 -4.60
CA ASP A 159 -0.08 -19.81 -3.92
C ASP A 159 -1.21 -19.23 -4.81
N THR A 160 -1.16 -19.51 -6.12
CA THR A 160 -2.13 -19.08 -7.15
C THR A 160 -3.61 -19.46 -6.94
N ALA A 161 -3.98 -19.99 -5.77
CA ALA A 161 -5.35 -20.33 -5.40
C ALA A 161 -6.11 -19.20 -4.67
N CYS A 162 -5.47 -18.07 -4.34
CA CYS A 162 -6.14 -17.03 -3.57
C CYS A 162 -6.86 -16.00 -4.47
N HIS A 163 -8.20 -16.03 -4.44
CA HIS A 163 -9.03 -14.90 -4.87
C HIS A 163 -8.75 -13.73 -3.92
N LEU A 164 -8.13 -12.67 -4.44
CA LEU A 164 -7.91 -11.42 -3.71
C LEU A 164 -9.12 -10.51 -3.96
N GLU A 165 -9.80 -10.10 -2.88
CA GLU A 165 -10.62 -8.89 -2.94
C GLU A 165 -9.70 -7.71 -3.29
N ASP A 166 -10.16 -6.86 -4.20
CA ASP A 166 -9.39 -5.75 -4.77
C ASP A 166 -9.11 -4.72 -3.67
N VAL A 167 -7.84 -4.39 -3.39
CA VAL A 167 -7.49 -3.36 -2.40
C VAL A 167 -8.16 -2.02 -2.76
N ASP A 168 -8.38 -1.80 -4.05
CA ASP A 168 -9.06 -0.63 -4.58
C ASP A 168 -10.57 -0.62 -4.24
N TRP A 169 -11.17 -1.78 -3.94
CA TRP A 169 -12.55 -1.90 -3.44
C TRP A 169 -12.68 -1.42 -1.99
N THR A 170 -11.67 -1.66 -1.15
CA THR A 170 -11.62 -1.14 0.22
C THR A 170 -11.61 0.39 0.21
N VAL A 171 -10.81 1.00 -0.66
CA VAL A 171 -10.78 2.47 -0.84
C VAL A 171 -12.14 3.00 -1.32
N ALA A 172 -12.80 2.31 -2.26
CA ALA A 172 -14.12 2.70 -2.75
C ALA A 172 -15.24 2.60 -1.70
N GLN A 173 -15.18 1.63 -0.77
CA GLN A 173 -16.14 1.49 0.32
C GLN A 173 -16.06 2.65 1.33
N GLU A 174 -14.85 3.14 1.59
CA GLU A 174 -14.60 4.23 2.54
C GLU A 174 -15.14 5.57 2.01
N GLU A 175 -15.05 5.83 0.70
CA GLU A 175 -15.65 7.00 0.07
C GLU A 175 -17.18 6.95 -0.01
N LEU A 176 -17.76 5.76 -0.24
CA LEU A 176 -19.22 5.57 -0.23
C LEU A 176 -19.86 5.86 1.13
N GLN A 177 -19.09 5.74 2.22
CA GLN A 177 -19.53 6.11 3.57
C GLN A 177 -19.39 7.61 3.87
N LEU A 178 -18.58 8.35 3.09
CA LEU A 178 -18.35 9.79 3.19
C LEU A 178 -19.05 10.50 2.02
N GLY A 179 -20.38 10.63 2.12
CA GLY A 179 -21.22 11.13 1.01
C GLY A 179 -20.70 12.39 0.29
N ARG A 180 -20.71 12.33 -1.06
CA ARG A 180 -20.52 13.41 -2.06
C ARG A 180 -19.96 14.73 -1.51
N VAL A 181 -18.64 14.86 -1.50
CA VAL A 181 -17.96 16.16 -1.31
C VAL A 181 -17.62 16.73 -2.68
N THR A 182 -18.49 17.59 -3.21
CA THR A 182 -18.30 18.33 -4.49
C THR A 182 -17.56 19.66 -4.31
N GLU A 183 -16.90 19.90 -3.18
CA GLU A 183 -16.16 21.13 -2.92
C GLU A 183 -14.74 20.81 -2.47
N PHE A 184 -13.76 21.31 -3.23
CA PHE A 184 -12.34 21.24 -2.88
C PHE A 184 -12.11 21.80 -1.47
N PRO A 185 -11.54 21.02 -0.53
CA PRO A 185 -11.22 21.53 0.79
C PRO A 185 -10.09 22.56 0.70
N THR A 186 -10.23 23.64 1.46
CA THR A 186 -9.16 24.62 1.64
C THR A 186 -7.95 23.95 2.31
N PRO A 187 -6.69 24.34 2.03
CA PRO A 187 -5.51 23.69 2.62
C PRO A 187 -5.42 23.69 4.17
N GLU A 188 -6.34 24.32 4.90
CA GLU A 188 -6.47 24.34 6.36
C GLU A 188 -7.35 23.17 6.80
N GLN A 189 -8.28 22.75 5.94
CA GLN A 189 -9.02 21.49 6.06
C GLN A 189 -8.16 20.28 5.68
N ASN A 190 -7.04 20.45 4.94
CA ASN A 190 -6.06 19.37 4.73
C ASN A 190 -5.29 18.99 6.01
N LEU A 191 -5.26 19.86 7.03
CA LEU A 191 -4.78 19.52 8.36
C LEU A 191 -5.83 18.75 9.19
N THR A 192 -7.07 18.65 8.71
CA THR A 192 -8.14 17.81 9.29
C THR A 192 -8.54 16.62 8.40
N LEU A 193 -8.12 16.58 7.14
CA LEU A 193 -8.07 15.38 6.28
C LEU A 193 -6.80 14.53 6.51
N LEU A 194 -5.81 15.09 7.23
CA LEU A 194 -4.84 14.34 8.04
C LEU A 194 -5.45 13.85 9.38
N GLY A 195 -6.77 13.98 9.55
CA GLY A 195 -7.57 13.30 10.56
C GLY A 195 -8.22 12.01 10.05
N TRP A 196 -7.83 11.52 8.87
CA TRP A 196 -7.96 10.11 8.57
C TRP A 196 -6.95 9.37 9.44
N ASP A 197 -7.40 9.06 10.66
CA ASP A 197 -6.64 8.29 11.64
C ASP A 197 -6.56 6.85 11.11
N PRO A 198 -5.39 6.40 10.63
CA PRO A 198 -5.20 5.02 10.23
C PRO A 198 -5.60 4.12 11.40
N GLU A 199 -5.41 4.54 12.65
CA GLU A 199 -5.77 3.74 13.81
C GLU A 199 -7.27 3.41 13.91
N LYS A 200 -8.18 4.17 13.27
CA LYS A 200 -9.63 3.91 13.27
C LYS A 200 -10.10 3.03 12.11
N SER A 201 -9.62 3.25 10.89
CA SER A 201 -9.89 2.35 9.74
C SER A 201 -9.12 1.04 9.89
N GLU A 202 -7.91 1.07 10.45
CA GLU A 202 -7.12 -0.11 10.80
C GLU A 202 -7.70 -0.83 12.02
N LEU A 203 -8.35 -0.15 12.97
CA LEU A 203 -9.19 -0.82 13.97
C LEU A 203 -10.36 -1.53 13.29
N GLN A 204 -11.06 -0.89 12.35
CA GLN A 204 -12.22 -1.46 11.66
C GLN A 204 -11.83 -2.64 10.76
N THR A 205 -10.69 -2.55 10.07
CA THR A 205 -10.10 -3.62 9.26
C THR A 205 -9.55 -4.74 10.14
N ALA A 206 -8.94 -4.43 11.29
CA ALA A 206 -8.56 -5.41 12.31
C ALA A 206 -9.78 -6.04 13.01
N ILE A 207 -10.91 -5.33 13.10
CA ILE A 207 -12.20 -5.83 13.59
C ILE A 207 -12.85 -6.74 12.53
N GLN A 208 -12.77 -6.41 11.23
CA GLN A 208 -13.23 -7.27 10.13
C GLN A 208 -12.36 -8.53 9.98
N ALA A 209 -11.04 -8.41 10.12
CA ALA A 209 -10.12 -9.55 10.22
C ALA A 209 -10.39 -10.39 11.49
N ALA A 210 -10.79 -9.75 12.60
CA ALA A 210 -11.27 -10.43 13.80
C ALA A 210 -12.64 -11.11 13.64
N SER A 211 -13.37 -10.81 12.55
CA SER A 211 -14.71 -11.34 12.25
C SER A 211 -14.68 -12.55 11.31
N GLY A 212 -13.51 -13.00 10.86
CA GLY A 212 -13.34 -14.23 10.06
C GLY A 212 -13.41 -14.04 8.54
N ALA A 213 -13.27 -12.82 8.02
CA ALA A 213 -13.08 -12.61 6.58
C ALA A 213 -11.71 -13.15 6.15
N SER A 214 -11.68 -13.94 5.06
CA SER A 214 -10.49 -14.63 4.55
C SER A 214 -9.52 -13.65 3.89
N MET A 215 -8.68 -12.98 4.68
CA MET A 215 -7.58 -12.19 4.11
C MET A 215 -6.64 -13.09 3.31
N PRO A 216 -6.17 -12.63 2.14
CA PRO A 216 -5.22 -13.37 1.34
C PRO A 216 -3.93 -13.74 2.05
N LYS A 217 -3.31 -14.83 1.64
CA LYS A 217 -2.02 -15.23 2.22
C LYS A 217 -0.86 -14.49 1.54
N LYS A 218 -0.17 -13.67 2.32
CA LYS A 218 1.10 -13.01 1.97
C LYS A 218 2.23 -13.57 2.82
N TYR A 219 3.47 -13.39 2.38
CA TYR A 219 4.63 -13.97 3.05
C TYR A 219 5.67 -12.92 3.41
N VAL A 220 6.07 -12.89 4.68
CA VAL A 220 7.17 -12.06 5.19
C VAL A 220 8.49 -12.82 5.05
N GLN A 221 9.57 -12.08 4.85
CA GLN A 221 10.90 -12.64 4.62
C GLN A 221 11.36 -13.58 5.77
N HIS A 222 12.15 -14.59 5.39
CA HIS A 222 12.76 -15.55 6.31
C HIS A 222 13.70 -14.85 7.31
N LYS A 223 13.39 -14.93 8.61
CA LYS A 223 14.32 -15.27 9.72
C LYS A 223 13.54 -15.91 10.89
N LYS A 224 14.20 -16.84 11.58
CA LYS A 224 13.62 -17.70 12.63
C LYS A 224 13.16 -16.88 13.85
N ALA A 225 11.98 -17.26 14.36
CA ALA A 225 11.28 -16.90 15.60
C ALA A 225 10.46 -15.60 15.62
N VAL A 226 9.13 -15.77 15.72
CA VAL A 226 8.13 -14.75 16.11
C VAL A 226 8.55 -14.02 17.40
N ASP A 227 9.34 -14.68 18.26
CA ASP A 227 9.95 -14.15 19.49
C ASP A 227 10.76 -12.88 19.24
N ARG A 228 11.34 -12.75 18.04
CA ARG A 228 12.16 -11.61 17.64
C ARG A 228 11.33 -10.48 17.02
N LEU A 229 10.18 -10.80 16.41
CA LEU A 229 9.17 -9.80 16.03
C LEU A 229 8.57 -9.16 17.29
N TYR A 230 8.38 -9.94 18.35
CA TYR A 230 7.95 -9.41 19.64
C TYR A 230 8.98 -8.48 20.28
N LEU A 231 10.27 -8.80 20.20
CA LEU A 231 11.33 -7.89 20.65
C LEU A 231 11.33 -6.59 19.85
N ALA A 232 11.20 -6.66 18.51
CA ALA A 232 11.07 -5.47 17.68
C ALA A 232 9.83 -4.64 18.04
N TRP A 233 8.70 -5.29 18.27
CA TRP A 233 7.45 -4.62 18.68
C TRP A 233 7.52 -3.99 20.08
N ARG A 234 8.00 -4.76 21.08
CA ARG A 234 8.04 -4.35 22.50
C ARG A 234 8.98 -3.17 22.76
N THR A 235 10.00 -2.98 21.93
CA THR A 235 11.04 -1.98 22.16
C THR A 235 10.70 -0.58 21.67
N VAL A 236 9.65 -0.43 20.85
CA VAL A 236 9.38 0.83 20.12
C VAL A 236 8.06 1.49 20.51
N ARG A 237 7.01 0.73 20.86
CA ARG A 237 5.64 1.30 20.93
C ARG A 237 5.15 1.73 22.31
N MET A 238 5.76 1.33 23.43
CA MET A 238 5.24 1.64 24.77
C MET A 238 6.33 1.71 25.85
N PRO A 239 6.17 2.52 26.93
CA PRO A 239 6.91 2.34 28.17
C PRO A 239 6.72 0.89 28.70
N GLU A 240 7.69 0.36 29.45
CA GLU A 240 7.66 -1.04 29.94
C GLU A 240 6.39 -1.41 30.74
N SER A 241 5.64 -0.41 31.24
CA SER A 241 4.38 -0.56 31.95
C SER A 241 3.13 -0.77 31.08
N GLN A 242 3.19 -0.54 29.75
CA GLN A 242 2.04 -0.61 28.84
C GLN A 242 2.24 -1.57 27.64
N SER A 243 3.38 -2.26 27.52
CA SER A 243 3.57 -3.25 26.44
C SER A 243 2.82 -4.56 26.71
N ALA A 244 2.23 -5.15 25.67
CA ALA A 244 1.64 -6.48 25.72
C ALA A 244 2.71 -7.51 26.09
N CYS A 245 2.31 -8.51 26.88
CA CYS A 245 3.19 -9.63 27.18
C CYS A 245 3.31 -10.58 25.97
N TRP A 246 4.39 -11.36 25.94
CA TRP A 246 4.69 -12.32 24.88
C TRP A 246 3.52 -13.25 24.57
N SER A 247 2.82 -13.71 25.61
CA SER A 247 1.65 -14.58 25.45
C SER A 247 0.47 -13.89 24.76
N THR A 248 0.31 -12.57 24.90
CA THR A 248 -0.69 -11.79 24.17
C THR A 248 -0.28 -11.61 22.72
N PHE A 249 0.99 -11.28 22.47
CA PHE A 249 1.55 -11.16 21.11
C PHE A 249 1.45 -12.48 20.32
N TRP A 250 1.89 -13.59 20.92
CA TRP A 250 1.84 -14.91 20.30
C TRP A 250 0.41 -15.37 20.01
N LYS A 251 -0.54 -15.12 20.93
CA LYS A 251 -1.95 -15.44 20.69
C LYS A 251 -2.51 -14.67 19.50
N LYS A 252 -2.19 -13.39 19.34
CA LYS A 252 -2.61 -12.62 18.15
C LYS A 252 -1.99 -13.16 16.88
N TRP A 253 -0.69 -13.45 16.90
CA TRP A 253 -0.02 -14.11 15.77
C TRP A 253 -0.73 -15.42 15.40
N HIS A 254 -0.85 -16.35 16.35
CA HIS A 254 -1.39 -17.68 16.10
C HIS A 254 -2.88 -17.67 15.74
N ASP A 255 -3.70 -16.94 16.50
CA ASP A 255 -5.15 -17.01 16.38
C ASP A 255 -5.70 -16.07 15.29
N ARG A 256 -4.95 -15.03 14.87
CA ARG A 256 -5.42 -14.02 13.90
C ARG A 256 -4.55 -13.82 12.69
N TRP A 257 -3.24 -13.87 12.78
CA TRP A 257 -2.38 -13.40 11.69
C TRP A 257 -1.62 -14.49 10.94
N CYS A 258 -1.40 -15.67 11.54
CA CYS A 258 -0.57 -16.71 10.93
C CYS A 258 -1.21 -17.38 9.70
N HIS A 259 -2.53 -17.25 9.53
CA HIS A 259 -3.24 -17.79 8.37
C HIS A 259 -3.04 -16.92 7.12
N CYS A 260 -2.91 -15.59 7.29
CA CYS A 260 -2.72 -14.62 6.22
C CYS A 260 -1.27 -14.13 6.10
N ILE A 261 -0.43 -14.26 7.14
CA ILE A 261 1.00 -13.95 7.12
C ILE A 261 1.82 -15.24 7.25
N GLY A 262 2.32 -15.73 6.12
CA GLY A 262 3.29 -16.82 6.05
C GLY A 262 4.73 -16.35 6.24
N LEU A 263 5.62 -17.26 6.63
CA LEU A 263 7.07 -17.02 6.63
C LEU A 263 7.69 -17.68 5.40
N ARG A 264 8.45 -16.92 4.61
CA ARG A 264 9.11 -17.42 3.39
C ARG A 264 10.16 -18.49 3.69
N LYS A 265 10.44 -19.33 2.68
CA LYS A 265 11.62 -20.22 2.71
C LYS A 265 12.89 -19.41 2.40
N PRO A 266 14.07 -19.79 2.94
CA PRO A 266 15.30 -18.96 2.89
C PRO A 266 15.85 -18.59 1.51
N THR A 267 15.43 -19.24 0.42
CA THR A 267 16.12 -19.19 -0.89
C THR A 267 15.37 -18.43 -1.99
N GLN A 268 14.26 -17.77 -1.68
CA GLN A 268 13.36 -17.30 -2.74
C GLN A 268 13.71 -15.92 -3.34
N HIS A 269 14.31 -14.95 -2.60
CA HIS A 269 14.63 -13.60 -3.12
C HIS A 269 15.79 -12.88 -2.38
N SER A 270 16.37 -11.85 -3.01
CA SER A 270 17.37 -10.96 -2.39
C SER A 270 16.75 -10.07 -1.32
N GLN A 271 17.32 -10.08 -0.12
CA GLN A 271 16.79 -9.33 1.04
C GLN A 271 17.18 -7.86 1.00
N CYS A 272 16.32 -6.98 1.53
CA CYS A 272 16.67 -5.58 1.78
C CYS A 272 17.88 -5.52 2.72
N THR A 273 18.93 -4.83 2.30
CA THR A 273 20.19 -4.72 3.07
C THR A 273 19.97 -4.03 4.42
N GLN A 274 19.07 -3.04 4.50
CA GLN A 274 18.77 -2.33 5.75
C GLN A 274 18.07 -3.25 6.75
N CYS A 275 16.99 -3.91 6.32
CA CYS A 275 16.31 -4.93 7.11
C CYS A 275 17.27 -6.03 7.58
N MET A 276 18.16 -6.51 6.70
CA MET A 276 19.17 -7.51 7.08
C MET A 276 20.12 -6.98 8.16
N LYS A 277 20.59 -5.74 8.04
CA LYS A 277 21.49 -5.10 9.03
C LYS A 277 20.80 -4.97 10.39
N PHE A 278 19.62 -4.36 10.44
CA PHE A 278 18.88 -4.18 11.68
C PHE A 278 18.58 -5.53 12.35
N ALA A 279 18.07 -6.49 11.57
CA ALA A 279 17.81 -7.83 12.08
C ALA A 279 19.10 -8.48 12.64
N SER A 280 20.23 -8.36 11.94
CA SER A 280 21.50 -8.95 12.39
C SER A 280 21.98 -8.35 13.72
N VAL A 281 21.86 -7.03 13.92
CA VAL A 281 22.24 -6.37 15.19
C VAL A 281 21.32 -6.79 16.32
N ILE A 282 20.00 -6.82 16.08
CA ILE A 282 19.02 -7.30 17.06
C ILE A 282 19.30 -8.76 17.45
N HIS A 283 19.81 -9.57 16.53
CA HIS A 283 20.11 -10.98 16.75
C HIS A 283 21.50 -11.28 17.31
N TYR A 284 22.41 -10.30 17.38
CA TYR A 284 23.77 -10.54 17.83
C TYR A 284 23.83 -10.59 19.38
N GLY A 285 24.44 -11.65 19.91
CA GLY A 285 24.43 -11.95 21.35
C GLY A 285 25.14 -10.90 22.20
N ASN A 286 26.24 -10.33 21.68
CA ASN A 286 27.13 -9.43 22.41
C ASN A 286 26.76 -7.94 22.28
N VAL A 287 25.56 -7.61 21.80
CA VAL A 287 25.08 -6.22 21.66
C VAL A 287 24.28 -5.82 22.90
N SER A 288 24.50 -4.61 23.38
CA SER A 288 23.79 -4.05 24.53
C SER A 288 22.27 -3.99 24.28
N VAL A 289 21.47 -4.07 25.36
CA VAL A 289 20.00 -3.96 25.25
C VAL A 289 19.59 -2.60 24.67
N HIS A 290 20.32 -1.54 25.00
CA HIS A 290 20.07 -0.19 24.49
C HIS A 290 20.27 -0.13 22.97
N GLU A 291 21.40 -0.64 22.47
CA GLU A 291 21.70 -0.66 21.03
C GLU A 291 20.72 -1.54 20.24
N LYS A 292 20.23 -2.64 20.84
CA LYS A 292 19.14 -3.45 20.27
C LYS A 292 17.82 -2.66 20.17
N LYS A 293 17.49 -1.85 21.19
CA LYS A 293 16.29 -0.99 21.20
C LYS A 293 16.37 0.06 20.09
N GLU A 294 17.50 0.73 19.94
CA GLU A 294 17.68 1.77 18.90
C GLU A 294 17.61 1.18 17.48
N ASN A 295 18.24 0.02 17.23
CA ASN A 295 18.13 -0.66 15.93
C ASN A 295 16.71 -1.15 15.63
N ALA A 296 15.93 -1.55 16.64
CA ALA A 296 14.54 -1.92 16.46
C ALA A 296 13.65 -0.72 16.09
N LYS A 297 13.86 0.44 16.73
CA LYS A 297 13.19 1.70 16.35
C LYS A 297 13.48 2.09 14.91
N ALA A 298 14.76 2.09 14.53
CA ALA A 298 15.19 2.40 13.17
C ALA A 298 14.59 1.42 12.14
N TRP A 299 14.48 0.14 12.49
CA TRP A 299 13.84 -0.85 11.62
C TRP A 299 12.34 -0.59 11.46
N GLN A 300 11.62 -0.27 12.54
CA GLN A 300 10.20 0.06 12.43
C GLN A 300 9.97 1.32 11.59
N GLN A 301 10.81 2.36 11.77
CA GLN A 301 10.73 3.56 10.94
C GLN A 301 10.96 3.21 9.46
N HIS A 302 11.98 2.41 9.14
CA HIS A 302 12.23 1.95 7.78
C HIS A 302 11.03 1.22 7.16
N LEU A 303 10.31 0.40 7.95
CA LEU A 303 9.09 -0.30 7.50
C LEU A 303 7.91 0.66 7.32
N ARG A 304 7.77 1.65 8.21
CA ARG A 304 6.76 2.71 8.11
C ARG A 304 6.97 3.54 6.85
N ASP A 305 8.21 3.96 6.58
CA ASP A 305 8.55 4.70 5.36
C ASP A 305 8.20 3.90 4.09
N GLN A 306 8.38 2.56 4.10
CA GLN A 306 7.92 1.72 2.97
C GLN A 306 6.40 1.78 2.80
N TYR A 307 5.68 1.68 3.93
CA TYR A 307 4.23 1.62 3.92
C TYR A 307 3.64 2.92 3.40
N GLU A 308 4.14 4.06 3.88
CA GLU A 308 3.69 5.38 3.45
C GLU A 308 3.94 5.61 1.95
N ASP A 309 5.09 5.17 1.42
CA ASP A 309 5.35 5.21 -0.04
C ASP A 309 4.37 4.33 -0.83
N ARG A 310 4.04 3.13 -0.32
CA ARG A 310 3.05 2.23 -0.94
C ARG A 310 1.64 2.82 -0.93
N LEU A 311 1.23 3.45 0.18
CA LEU A 311 -0.07 4.11 0.26
C LEU A 311 -0.21 5.16 -0.85
N ILE A 312 0.83 5.97 -1.09
CA ILE A 312 0.80 6.95 -2.18
C ILE A 312 0.63 6.26 -3.53
N TYR A 313 1.38 5.20 -3.82
CA TYR A 313 1.20 4.44 -5.05
C TYR A 313 -0.24 3.91 -5.17
N TRP A 314 -0.78 3.29 -4.12
CA TRP A 314 -2.12 2.70 -4.13
C TRP A 314 -3.22 3.75 -4.35
N HIS A 315 -3.13 4.91 -3.70
CA HIS A 315 -4.04 6.03 -3.94
C HIS A 315 -3.95 6.52 -5.38
N LEU A 316 -2.74 6.64 -5.96
CA LEU A 316 -2.57 7.05 -7.35
C LEU A 316 -3.16 6.03 -8.34
N ARG A 317 -3.04 4.74 -8.07
CA ARG A 317 -3.72 3.70 -8.87
C ARG A 317 -5.23 3.86 -8.81
N TRP A 318 -5.75 4.01 -7.59
CA TRP A 318 -7.19 4.16 -7.36
C TRP A 318 -7.73 5.39 -8.07
N HIS A 319 -7.08 6.55 -7.92
CA HIS A 319 -7.43 7.77 -8.66
C HIS A 319 -7.34 7.57 -10.17
N SER A 320 -6.34 6.86 -10.68
CA SER A 320 -6.22 6.58 -12.11
C SER A 320 -7.39 5.76 -12.69
N LYS A 321 -8.07 4.98 -11.84
CA LYS A 321 -9.26 4.20 -12.23
C LYS A 321 -10.54 5.04 -12.24
N MET A 322 -10.55 6.20 -11.57
CA MET A 322 -11.75 7.02 -11.46
C MET A 322 -12.03 7.76 -12.78
N PRO A 323 -13.26 7.71 -13.32
CA PRO A 323 -13.58 8.32 -14.62
C PRO A 323 -13.39 9.85 -14.70
N ASP A 324 -13.48 10.54 -13.57
CA ASP A 324 -13.39 11.99 -13.41
C ASP A 324 -11.99 12.47 -12.97
N SER A 325 -11.05 11.53 -12.79
CA SER A 325 -9.69 11.85 -12.37
C SER A 325 -8.83 12.30 -13.54
N ASN A 326 -8.02 13.33 -13.29
CA ASN A 326 -7.01 13.83 -14.24
C ASN A 326 -5.65 13.14 -14.05
N ILE A 327 -5.57 12.05 -13.29
CA ILE A 327 -4.31 11.32 -13.01
C ILE A 327 -4.28 10.04 -13.83
N LEU A 328 -3.16 9.79 -14.51
CA LEU A 328 -2.82 8.52 -15.13
C LEU A 328 -1.64 7.89 -14.40
N CYS A 329 -1.89 6.78 -13.70
CA CYS A 329 -0.85 6.00 -13.04
C CYS A 329 -0.49 4.79 -13.90
N ILE A 330 0.80 4.68 -14.27
CA ILE A 330 1.34 3.56 -15.04
C ILE A 330 2.46 2.91 -14.23
N ILE A 331 2.42 1.59 -14.08
CA ILE A 331 3.57 0.80 -13.61
C ILE A 331 4.18 0.01 -14.77
N ILE A 332 5.51 0.05 -14.89
CA ILE A 332 6.26 -0.67 -15.92
C ILE A 332 7.35 -1.52 -15.27
N ASP A 333 7.39 -2.81 -15.61
CA ASP A 333 8.46 -3.71 -15.19
C ASP A 333 8.78 -4.79 -16.24
N GLY A 334 9.93 -5.44 -16.08
CA GLY A 334 10.42 -6.52 -16.95
C GLY A 334 10.53 -7.85 -16.20
N MET A 335 9.97 -8.91 -16.77
CA MET A 335 10.10 -10.26 -16.23
C MET A 335 11.50 -10.84 -16.47
N ASP A 336 11.96 -11.71 -15.57
CA ASP A 336 13.20 -12.47 -15.72
C ASP A 336 13.28 -13.20 -17.08
N LYS A 337 14.31 -12.86 -17.86
CA LYS A 337 14.63 -13.40 -19.18
C LYS A 337 14.69 -14.94 -19.20
N SER A 338 15.03 -15.58 -18.08
CA SER A 338 15.10 -17.05 -17.99
C SER A 338 13.77 -17.72 -18.34
N LYS A 339 12.65 -17.04 -18.09
CA LYS A 339 11.29 -17.58 -18.28
C LYS A 339 10.81 -17.53 -19.73
N GLY A 340 11.42 -16.69 -20.56
CA GLY A 340 11.06 -16.49 -21.97
C GLY A 340 11.81 -17.36 -22.98
N SER A 341 12.37 -18.50 -22.56
CA SER A 341 13.12 -19.39 -23.47
C SER A 341 12.19 -20.07 -24.50
N TRP A 342 12.56 -20.05 -25.78
CA TRP A 342 11.87 -20.73 -26.88
C TRP A 342 12.89 -21.42 -27.81
N PRO A 343 12.49 -22.45 -28.57
CA PRO A 343 11.20 -23.13 -28.54
C PRO A 343 11.00 -23.97 -27.28
N LYS A 344 9.74 -24.19 -26.89
CA LYS A 344 9.35 -25.11 -25.82
C LYS A 344 8.98 -26.45 -26.40
N TYR A 345 9.67 -27.50 -25.97
CA TYR A 345 9.39 -28.87 -26.37
C TYR A 345 8.13 -29.38 -25.68
N ASP A 346 7.30 -30.07 -26.45
CA ASP A 346 6.21 -30.94 -26.00
C ASP A 346 6.72 -32.34 -25.59
N PHE A 347 7.93 -32.71 -26.03
CA PHE A 347 8.64 -33.94 -25.65
C PHE A 347 9.74 -33.71 -24.60
N ARG A 348 10.20 -34.82 -24.00
CA ARG A 348 11.39 -34.81 -23.12
C ARG A 348 12.64 -34.49 -23.95
N LYS A 349 13.40 -33.47 -23.56
CA LYS A 349 14.62 -33.02 -24.26
C LYS A 349 15.60 -34.20 -24.49
N PRO A 350 15.92 -34.54 -25.75
CA PRO A 350 16.91 -35.56 -26.07
C PRO A 350 18.34 -35.01 -25.98
N LYS A 351 19.30 -35.92 -25.83
CA LYS A 351 20.72 -35.59 -25.64
C LYS A 351 21.34 -34.83 -26.83
N SER A 352 20.82 -35.03 -28.05
CA SER A 352 21.27 -34.30 -29.24
C SER A 352 21.04 -32.79 -29.14
N LEU A 353 20.00 -32.37 -28.41
CA LEU A 353 19.67 -30.96 -28.18
C LEU A 353 20.40 -30.34 -26.98
N ASP A 354 21.19 -31.10 -26.22
CA ASP A 354 21.85 -30.60 -25.02
C ASP A 354 22.95 -29.57 -25.30
N LYS A 355 23.57 -29.68 -26.47
CA LYS A 355 24.63 -28.76 -26.93
C LYS A 355 24.11 -27.36 -27.31
N PHE A 356 22.80 -27.17 -27.48
CA PHE A 356 22.22 -25.93 -27.99
C PHE A 356 21.61 -25.05 -26.90
N HIS A 357 21.94 -23.76 -26.95
CA HIS A 357 21.33 -22.73 -26.11
C HIS A 357 20.12 -22.13 -26.81
N ARG A 358 18.94 -22.28 -26.19
CA ARG A 358 17.69 -21.70 -26.66
C ARG A 358 17.69 -20.17 -26.58
N PRO A 359 17.22 -19.46 -27.62
CA PRO A 359 16.97 -18.02 -27.52
C PRO A 359 15.93 -17.69 -26.45
N ARG A 360 15.95 -16.44 -25.97
CA ARG A 360 15.09 -15.97 -24.88
C ARG A 360 14.42 -14.66 -25.28
N ASN A 361 13.09 -14.63 -25.24
CA ASN A 361 12.36 -13.37 -25.28
C ASN A 361 12.39 -12.70 -23.90
N THR A 362 12.52 -11.39 -23.90
CA THR A 362 12.28 -10.59 -22.69
C THR A 362 10.85 -10.06 -22.76
N ILE A 363 10.10 -10.23 -21.68
CA ILE A 363 8.70 -9.80 -21.59
C ILE A 363 8.63 -8.66 -20.59
N HIS A 364 8.08 -7.54 -21.03
CA HIS A 364 7.77 -6.39 -20.19
C HIS A 364 6.27 -6.22 -20.09
N LEU A 365 5.81 -5.64 -18.99
CA LEU A 365 4.41 -5.34 -18.76
C LEU A 365 4.29 -3.88 -18.35
N ALA A 366 3.42 -3.15 -19.04
CA ALA A 366 2.95 -1.84 -18.64
C ALA A 366 1.48 -1.95 -18.22
N ILE A 367 1.16 -1.54 -17.00
CA ILE A 367 -0.22 -1.46 -16.52
C ILE A 367 -0.58 0.01 -16.39
N ALA A 368 -1.43 0.50 -17.28
CA ALA A 368 -2.08 1.79 -17.17
C ALA A 368 -3.39 1.62 -16.39
N HIS A 369 -3.36 1.96 -15.10
CA HIS A 369 -4.44 1.66 -14.15
C HIS A 369 -5.75 2.32 -14.59
N GLY A 370 -6.80 1.52 -14.79
CA GLY A 370 -8.11 1.97 -15.29
C GLY A 370 -8.27 1.90 -16.81
N PHE A 371 -7.21 1.56 -17.56
CA PHE A 371 -7.21 1.57 -19.03
C PHE A 371 -6.80 0.22 -19.62
N CYS A 372 -5.52 -0.13 -19.49
CA CYS A 372 -4.96 -1.31 -20.16
C CYS A 372 -3.81 -1.98 -19.40
N ALA A 373 -3.56 -3.23 -19.77
CA ALA A 373 -2.39 -4.00 -19.37
C ALA A 373 -1.72 -4.55 -20.65
N ASP A 374 -0.58 -3.96 -21.00
CA ASP A 374 0.09 -4.19 -22.26
C ASP A 374 1.38 -4.99 -22.05
N PHE A 375 1.41 -6.19 -22.64
CA PHE A 375 2.58 -7.06 -22.65
C PHE A 375 3.44 -6.75 -23.88
N TYR A 376 4.68 -6.35 -23.67
CA TYR A 376 5.66 -6.08 -24.71
C TYR A 376 6.72 -7.18 -24.73
N ILE A 377 6.84 -7.89 -25.84
CA ILE A 377 7.72 -9.03 -26.00
C ILE A 377 8.81 -8.63 -26.98
N ALA A 378 10.06 -8.55 -26.51
CA ALA A 378 11.19 -8.38 -27.40
C ALA A 378 11.34 -9.62 -28.28
N ASP A 379 11.34 -9.42 -29.60
CA ASP A 379 11.29 -10.48 -30.59
C ASP A 379 12.68 -11.08 -30.92
N ASP A 380 13.75 -10.32 -30.64
CA ASP A 380 15.17 -10.70 -30.76
C ASP A 380 15.83 -10.96 -29.39
N GLU A 381 16.77 -11.90 -29.31
CA GLU A 381 17.53 -12.19 -28.09
C GLU A 381 18.56 -11.10 -27.71
N ASN A 382 18.99 -10.30 -28.70
CA ASN A 382 19.91 -9.16 -28.53
C ASN A 382 19.19 -7.81 -28.60
N PHE A 383 17.88 -7.81 -28.36
CA PHE A 383 17.08 -6.59 -28.36
C PHE A 383 17.56 -5.60 -27.30
N PHE A 384 17.43 -4.31 -27.57
CA PHE A 384 17.85 -3.26 -26.64
C PHE A 384 16.91 -3.22 -25.43
N HIS A 385 17.46 -3.18 -24.20
CA HIS A 385 16.68 -3.23 -22.95
C HIS A 385 16.99 -2.10 -21.97
N GLY A 386 17.55 -0.98 -22.45
CA GLY A 386 17.91 0.17 -21.62
C GLY A 386 16.80 1.23 -21.52
N ALA A 387 17.19 2.46 -21.15
CA ALA A 387 16.28 3.59 -20.98
C ALA A 387 15.45 3.95 -22.22
N SER A 388 16.02 3.88 -23.42
CA SER A 388 15.25 4.12 -24.66
C SER A 388 14.13 3.10 -24.84
N PHE A 389 14.34 1.85 -24.43
CA PHE A 389 13.31 0.81 -24.51
C PHE A 389 12.19 1.05 -23.49
N PHE A 390 12.53 1.53 -22.29
CA PHE A 390 11.55 1.99 -21.32
C PHE A 390 10.69 3.14 -21.87
N CYS A 391 11.31 4.14 -22.50
CA CYS A 391 10.61 5.26 -23.12
C CYS A 391 9.73 4.81 -24.29
N GLU A 392 10.19 3.83 -25.08
CA GLU A 392 9.41 3.24 -26.18
C GLU A 392 8.15 2.53 -25.66
N ILE A 393 8.28 1.65 -24.66
CA ILE A 393 7.15 0.97 -24.00
C ILE A 393 6.16 2.00 -23.45
N LEU A 394 6.66 3.01 -22.74
CA LEU A 394 5.83 4.07 -22.20
C LEU A 394 5.06 4.81 -23.31
N THR A 395 5.74 5.16 -24.41
CA THR A 395 5.12 5.87 -25.54
C THR A 395 4.01 5.04 -26.19
N ARG A 396 4.25 3.76 -26.44
CA ARG A 396 3.23 2.84 -27.00
C ARG A 396 2.04 2.68 -26.06
N THR A 397 2.29 2.58 -24.75
CA THR A 397 1.24 2.49 -23.73
C THR A 397 0.40 3.77 -23.72
N LEU A 398 1.04 4.95 -23.75
CA LEU A 398 0.36 6.25 -23.80
C LEU A 398 -0.48 6.42 -25.07
N ALA A 399 0.01 5.95 -26.23
CA ALA A 399 -0.76 5.95 -27.47
C ALA A 399 -2.03 5.11 -27.33
N ARG A 400 -1.93 3.93 -26.71
CA ARG A 400 -3.07 3.06 -26.46
C ARG A 400 -4.07 3.70 -25.48
N VAL A 401 -3.59 4.30 -24.39
CA VAL A 401 -4.46 5.04 -23.45
C VAL A 401 -5.19 6.17 -24.17
N LYS A 402 -4.49 6.96 -25.00
CA LYS A 402 -5.11 8.04 -25.80
C LYS A 402 -6.21 7.50 -26.72
N LYS A 403 -5.98 6.37 -27.38
CA LYS A 403 -6.98 5.70 -28.22
C LYS A 403 -8.20 5.25 -27.40
N ILE A 404 -7.98 4.63 -26.24
CA ILE A 404 -9.06 4.21 -25.33
C ILE A 404 -9.87 5.42 -24.85
N CYS A 405 -9.23 6.52 -24.47
CA CYS A 405 -9.89 7.77 -24.11
C CYS A 405 -10.77 8.29 -25.24
N GLN A 406 -10.25 8.31 -26.47
CA GLN A 406 -11.01 8.74 -27.67
C GLN A 406 -12.23 7.85 -27.93
N GLU A 407 -12.07 6.53 -27.86
CA GLU A 407 -13.16 5.56 -28.03
C GLU A 407 -14.23 5.70 -26.94
N GLN A 408 -13.84 6.05 -25.72
CA GLN A 408 -14.74 6.27 -24.59
C GLN A 408 -15.33 7.69 -24.52
N GLY A 409 -14.93 8.60 -25.43
CA GLY A 409 -15.34 10.01 -25.39
C GLY A 409 -14.85 10.76 -24.15
N ARG A 410 -13.71 10.36 -23.58
CA ARG A 410 -13.09 10.94 -22.38
C ARG A 410 -11.84 11.73 -22.76
N ALA A 411 -11.52 12.75 -21.97
CA ALA A 411 -10.26 13.46 -22.09
C ALA A 411 -9.08 12.57 -21.66
N MET A 412 -7.90 12.83 -22.21
CA MET A 412 -6.65 12.23 -21.72
C MET A 412 -6.34 12.82 -20.33
N PRO A 413 -5.93 12.02 -19.34
CA PRO A 413 -5.52 12.54 -18.04
C PRO A 413 -4.37 13.54 -18.16
N GLU A 414 -4.39 14.58 -17.33
CA GLU A 414 -3.45 15.71 -17.39
C GLU A 414 -2.14 15.47 -16.65
N HIS A 415 -2.13 14.54 -15.69
CA HIS A 415 -0.98 14.24 -14.83
C HIS A 415 -0.53 12.81 -15.02
N LEU A 416 0.71 12.61 -15.47
CA LEU A 416 1.30 11.28 -15.63
C LEU A 416 2.11 10.89 -14.39
N VAL A 417 1.84 9.72 -13.83
CA VAL A 417 2.64 9.14 -12.75
C VAL A 417 3.17 7.77 -13.17
N ILE A 418 4.48 7.63 -13.16
CA ILE A 418 5.19 6.41 -13.53
C ILE A 418 5.75 5.76 -12.26
N GLN A 419 5.29 4.56 -11.97
CA GLN A 419 5.89 3.66 -10.99
C GLN A 419 6.84 2.69 -11.71
N SER A 420 8.05 2.51 -11.20
CA SER A 420 9.01 1.56 -11.79
C SER A 420 9.94 1.00 -10.71
N ASP A 421 10.64 -0.09 -11.05
CA ASP A 421 11.75 -0.58 -10.22
C ASP A 421 12.92 0.43 -10.20
N ASN A 422 13.66 0.44 -9.09
CA ASN A 422 14.73 1.38 -8.78
C ASN A 422 16.05 0.99 -9.48
N THR A 423 15.99 0.78 -10.79
CA THR A 423 17.13 0.39 -11.63
C THR A 423 17.60 1.55 -12.51
N THR A 424 18.89 1.86 -12.43
CA THR A 424 19.49 2.94 -13.23
C THR A 424 19.67 2.57 -14.69
N ALA A 425 19.67 1.28 -15.02
CA ALA A 425 19.83 0.79 -16.38
C ALA A 425 18.60 1.07 -17.26
N GLN A 426 17.41 1.18 -16.64
CA GLN A 426 16.13 1.31 -17.35
C GLN A 426 15.45 2.63 -17.01
N ALA A 427 14.89 2.77 -15.80
CA ALA A 427 14.02 3.89 -15.46
C ALA A 427 14.72 5.04 -14.71
N LYS A 428 15.59 4.74 -13.73
CA LYS A 428 16.17 5.76 -12.84
C LYS A 428 17.43 6.39 -13.42
N ASN A 429 17.28 7.15 -14.49
CA ASN A 429 18.41 7.81 -15.13
C ASN A 429 18.03 9.13 -15.79
N SER A 430 19.07 9.84 -16.25
CA SER A 430 18.96 11.12 -16.94
C SER A 430 18.11 11.08 -18.20
N GLU A 431 18.08 9.95 -18.91
CA GLU A 431 17.39 9.83 -20.19
C GLU A 431 15.87 9.83 -19.98
N VAL A 432 15.37 8.95 -19.12
CA VAL A 432 13.94 8.90 -18.76
C VAL A 432 13.49 10.20 -18.10
N ALA A 433 14.29 10.78 -17.20
CA ALA A 433 13.96 12.06 -16.58
C ALA A 433 13.86 13.20 -17.60
N SER A 434 14.78 13.26 -18.57
CA SER A 434 14.73 14.27 -19.63
C SER A 434 13.55 14.03 -20.58
N PHE A 435 13.21 12.77 -20.85
CA PHE A 435 12.04 12.42 -21.65
C PHE A 435 10.72 12.85 -20.98
N LEU A 436 10.53 12.53 -19.69
CA LEU A 436 9.34 12.94 -18.94
C LEU A 436 9.22 14.46 -18.84
N ALA A 437 10.33 15.17 -18.65
CA ALA A 437 10.37 16.62 -18.70
C ALA A 437 10.03 17.19 -20.10
N LEU A 438 10.45 16.51 -21.16
CA LEU A 438 10.10 16.88 -22.54
C LEU A 438 8.60 16.70 -22.81
N LEU A 439 7.96 15.65 -22.26
CA LEU A 439 6.50 15.49 -22.36
C LEU A 439 5.75 16.66 -21.73
N VAL A 440 6.22 17.16 -20.58
CA VAL A 440 5.68 18.38 -19.94
C VAL A 440 5.93 19.60 -20.83
N ARG A 441 7.15 19.77 -21.35
CA ARG A 441 7.48 20.91 -22.22
C ARG A 441 6.65 20.92 -23.51
N ARG A 442 6.33 19.75 -24.05
CA ARG A 442 5.48 19.56 -25.24
C ARG A 442 3.99 19.59 -24.92
N PHE A 443 3.60 19.94 -23.68
CA PHE A 443 2.23 20.03 -23.21
C PHE A 443 1.42 18.72 -23.36
N LYS A 444 2.10 17.57 -23.41
CA LYS A 444 1.45 16.25 -23.40
C LYS A 444 0.83 15.96 -22.03
N PHE A 445 1.44 16.50 -20.97
CA PHE A 445 0.97 16.46 -19.60
C PHE A 445 1.29 17.79 -18.91
N HIS A 446 0.46 18.16 -17.94
CA HIS A 446 0.70 19.28 -17.03
C HIS A 446 1.85 18.98 -16.05
N SER A 447 1.92 17.72 -15.60
CA SER A 447 3.07 17.23 -14.85
C SER A 447 3.33 15.76 -15.15
N CYS A 448 4.60 15.39 -15.02
CA CYS A 448 5.04 14.00 -15.03
C CYS A 448 5.72 13.70 -13.69
N VAL A 449 5.46 12.53 -13.12
CA VAL A 449 6.06 12.09 -11.86
C VAL A 449 6.69 10.73 -12.06
N LEU A 450 7.92 10.55 -11.58
CA LEU A 450 8.64 9.27 -11.62
C LEU A 450 8.90 8.80 -10.18
N HIS A 451 8.30 7.67 -9.83
CA HIS A 451 8.29 7.07 -8.51
C HIS A 451 9.01 5.72 -8.47
N PHE A 452 9.68 5.47 -7.36
CA PHE A 452 10.41 4.24 -7.07
C PHE A 452 10.11 3.81 -5.64
N LEU A 453 9.80 2.54 -5.43
CA LEU A 453 9.78 1.98 -4.07
C LEU A 453 11.21 1.73 -3.59
N GLN A 454 11.38 1.56 -2.28
CA GLN A 454 12.72 1.36 -1.74
C GLN A 454 13.23 -0.05 -2.02
N VAL A 455 14.55 -0.15 -2.22
CA VAL A 455 15.23 -1.38 -2.68
C VAL A 455 14.98 -2.55 -1.72
N GLY A 456 14.58 -3.70 -2.28
CA GLY A 456 14.25 -4.91 -1.53
C GLY A 456 12.82 -4.93 -0.97
N HIS A 457 12.01 -3.93 -1.33
CA HIS A 457 10.58 -3.80 -1.01
C HIS A 457 9.76 -3.35 -2.23
N THR A 458 10.21 -3.71 -3.44
CA THR A 458 9.69 -3.16 -4.70
C THR A 458 8.54 -3.96 -5.32
N HIS A 459 8.22 -5.14 -4.79
CA HIS A 459 7.18 -5.99 -5.35
C HIS A 459 5.77 -5.36 -5.24
N GLU A 460 5.06 -5.31 -6.36
CA GLU A 460 3.73 -4.70 -6.52
C GLU A 460 2.81 -5.56 -7.43
N ASP A 461 1.69 -4.99 -7.87
CA ASP A 461 0.71 -5.63 -8.75
C ASP A 461 1.29 -6.15 -10.08
N VAL A 462 2.32 -5.50 -10.62
CA VAL A 462 3.01 -5.97 -11.83
C VAL A 462 3.65 -7.37 -11.65
N ASP A 463 4.27 -7.63 -10.50
CA ASP A 463 4.84 -8.95 -10.14
C ASP A 463 3.78 -10.02 -9.99
N PHE A 464 2.61 -9.62 -9.47
CA PHE A 464 1.47 -10.51 -9.36
C PHE A 464 0.96 -10.92 -10.75
N ILE A 465 0.84 -9.98 -11.68
CA ILE A 465 0.47 -10.31 -13.07
C ILE A 465 1.53 -11.19 -13.74
N PHE A 466 2.83 -10.97 -13.50
CA PHE A 466 3.87 -11.89 -13.97
C PHE A 466 3.74 -13.29 -13.38
N SER A 467 3.35 -13.41 -12.10
CA SER A 467 3.09 -14.71 -11.47
C SER A 467 1.90 -15.42 -12.11
N LEU A 468 0.83 -14.69 -12.45
CA LEU A 468 -0.30 -15.21 -13.20
C LEU A 468 0.09 -15.63 -14.62
N LEU A 469 0.84 -14.79 -15.33
CA LEU A 469 1.39 -15.08 -16.66
C LEU A 469 2.20 -16.38 -16.64
N LEU A 470 3.07 -16.55 -15.65
CA LEU A 470 3.85 -17.77 -15.47
C LEU A 470 2.96 -19.00 -15.27
N ALA A 471 1.97 -18.90 -14.39
CA ALA A 471 1.11 -20.03 -14.01
C ALA A 471 0.09 -20.41 -15.08
N LYS A 472 -0.48 -19.43 -15.78
CA LYS A 472 -1.57 -19.62 -16.74
C LYS A 472 -1.08 -19.80 -18.17
N VAL A 473 0.00 -19.12 -18.55
CA VAL A 473 0.54 -19.13 -19.92
C VAL A 473 1.84 -19.91 -19.96
N LEU A 474 2.92 -19.40 -19.35
CA LEU A 474 4.27 -19.91 -19.65
C LEU A 474 4.50 -21.37 -19.21
N ARG A 475 3.85 -21.85 -18.14
CA ARG A 475 3.95 -23.26 -17.72
C ARG A 475 3.09 -24.21 -18.56
N LYS A 476 1.97 -23.72 -19.10
CA LYS A 476 0.97 -24.52 -19.81
C LYS A 476 1.20 -24.53 -21.32
N SER A 477 1.50 -23.38 -21.91
CA SER A 477 1.64 -23.20 -23.35
C SER A 477 2.97 -23.77 -23.87
N ARG A 478 2.89 -24.46 -25.01
CA ARG A 478 4.02 -25.04 -25.74
C ARG A 478 4.35 -24.16 -26.96
N VAL A 479 4.94 -23.01 -26.66
CA VAL A 479 5.32 -21.99 -27.63
C VAL A 479 6.48 -22.47 -28.49
N GLN A 480 6.30 -22.52 -29.81
CA GLN A 480 7.39 -22.79 -30.75
C GLN A 480 8.08 -21.50 -31.21
N ILE A 481 7.30 -20.44 -31.48
CA ILE A 481 7.81 -19.15 -31.97
C ILE A 481 7.31 -17.96 -31.12
N PRO A 482 7.99 -16.79 -31.10
CA PRO A 482 7.56 -15.63 -30.31
C PRO A 482 6.11 -15.19 -30.59
N GLU A 483 5.64 -15.35 -31.83
CA GLU A 483 4.26 -15.05 -32.22
C GLU A 483 3.24 -15.94 -31.48
N ASP A 484 3.56 -17.22 -31.27
CA ASP A 484 2.70 -18.11 -30.47
C ASP A 484 2.61 -17.58 -29.03
N LEU A 485 3.72 -17.10 -28.46
CA LEU A 485 3.72 -16.54 -27.11
C LEU A 485 2.81 -15.31 -27.01
N ARG A 486 2.87 -14.40 -27.99
CA ARG A 486 1.97 -13.24 -28.04
C ARG A 486 0.50 -13.68 -28.02
N ASN A 487 0.14 -14.65 -28.87
CA ASN A 487 -1.24 -15.14 -28.97
C ASN A 487 -1.68 -15.86 -27.69
N GLU A 488 -0.81 -16.69 -27.11
CA GLU A 488 -1.07 -17.40 -25.85
C GLU A 488 -1.23 -16.46 -24.65
N ILE A 489 -0.50 -15.33 -24.64
CA ILE A 489 -0.70 -14.27 -23.65
C ILE A 489 -2.07 -13.65 -23.80
N LEU A 490 -2.47 -13.27 -25.02
CA LEU A 490 -3.80 -12.71 -25.27
C LEU A 490 -4.90 -13.67 -24.83
N ILE A 491 -4.83 -14.94 -25.23
CA ILE A 491 -5.82 -15.96 -24.88
C ILE A 491 -5.87 -16.20 -23.36
N GLY A 492 -4.71 -16.36 -22.71
CA GLY A 492 -4.63 -16.75 -21.30
C GLY A 492 -4.89 -15.61 -20.33
N MET A 493 -4.53 -14.37 -20.67
CA MET A 493 -4.59 -13.22 -19.77
C MET A 493 -5.85 -12.36 -19.97
N THR A 494 -6.41 -12.28 -21.18
CA THR A 494 -7.60 -11.45 -21.45
C THR A 494 -8.78 -11.79 -20.54
N PRO A 495 -9.21 -13.07 -20.38
CA PRO A 495 -10.36 -13.39 -19.52
C PRO A 495 -10.15 -12.96 -18.06
N ILE A 496 -8.91 -12.95 -17.59
CA ILE A 496 -8.57 -12.62 -16.20
C ILE A 496 -8.57 -11.11 -15.99
N LEU A 497 -7.90 -10.36 -16.88
CA LEU A 497 -7.71 -8.92 -16.71
C LEU A 497 -8.91 -8.11 -17.20
N ALA A 498 -9.65 -8.60 -18.20
CA ALA A 498 -10.91 -7.98 -18.62
C ALA A 498 -11.95 -8.03 -17.48
N SER A 499 -11.94 -9.09 -16.65
CA SER A 499 -12.79 -9.18 -15.46
C SER A 499 -12.53 -8.07 -14.43
N LYS A 500 -11.34 -7.45 -14.50
CA LYS A 500 -10.90 -6.33 -13.67
C LYS A 500 -11.04 -4.96 -14.36
N GLY A 501 -11.71 -4.90 -15.51
CA GLY A 501 -11.91 -3.67 -16.27
C GLY A 501 -10.69 -3.19 -17.06
N CYS A 502 -9.64 -4.02 -17.21
CA CYS A 502 -8.45 -3.65 -17.99
C CYS A 502 -8.49 -4.29 -19.38
N GLN A 503 -8.29 -3.48 -20.43
CA GLN A 503 -8.05 -4.02 -21.78
C GLN A 503 -6.66 -4.65 -21.87
N VAL A 504 -6.56 -5.86 -22.40
CA VAL A 504 -5.26 -6.54 -22.55
C VAL A 504 -4.72 -6.35 -23.95
N ASN A 505 -3.41 -6.10 -24.04
CA ASN A 505 -2.66 -6.15 -25.30
C ASN A 505 -1.45 -7.06 -25.14
N ALA A 506 -1.01 -7.68 -26.23
CA ALA A 506 0.31 -8.29 -26.30
C ALA A 506 0.91 -7.97 -27.66
N GLU A 507 2.16 -7.52 -27.67
CA GLU A 507 2.82 -7.00 -28.85
C GLU A 507 4.25 -7.52 -28.95
N LEU A 508 4.65 -7.95 -30.15
CA LEU A 508 6.06 -8.19 -30.46
C LEU A 508 6.73 -6.85 -30.78
N VAL A 509 7.70 -6.45 -29.97
CA VAL A 509 8.44 -5.21 -30.19
C VAL A 509 9.66 -5.52 -31.06
N THR A 510 9.57 -5.13 -32.33
CA THR A 510 10.58 -5.34 -33.38
C THR A 510 11.53 -4.15 -33.54
N HIS A 511 11.19 -2.99 -32.96
CA HIS A 511 11.91 -1.74 -33.12
C HIS A 511 11.88 -0.91 -31.84
N CYS A 512 12.98 -0.21 -31.54
CA CYS A 512 13.08 0.74 -30.44
C CYS A 512 13.68 2.05 -30.94
N ARG A 513 12.96 3.16 -30.76
CA ARG A 513 13.46 4.50 -31.08
C ARG A 513 14.63 4.88 -30.17
N HIS A 514 15.60 5.65 -30.68
CA HIS A 514 16.82 6.03 -29.97
C HIS A 514 16.66 7.34 -29.17
N PHE A 515 15.89 7.28 -28.08
CA PHE A 515 15.61 8.45 -27.23
C PHE A 515 16.88 9.15 -26.73
N LYS A 516 17.92 8.41 -26.34
CA LYS A 516 19.20 9.01 -25.90
C LYS A 516 19.84 9.95 -26.92
N ALA A 517 19.87 9.54 -28.19
CA ALA A 517 20.49 10.32 -29.26
C ALA A 517 19.67 11.59 -29.53
N TRP A 518 18.35 11.43 -29.57
CA TRP A 518 17.40 12.53 -29.75
C TRP A 518 17.47 13.58 -28.63
N LEU A 519 17.44 13.13 -27.36
CA LEU A 519 17.49 14.02 -26.20
C LEU A 519 18.86 14.70 -26.03
N ALA A 520 19.93 14.16 -26.61
CA ALA A 520 21.26 14.75 -26.56
C ALA A 520 21.32 16.11 -27.29
N GLU A 521 20.44 16.37 -28.25
CA GLU A 521 20.34 17.64 -28.98
C GLU A 521 20.11 18.83 -28.03
N MET A 522 19.33 18.64 -26.97
CA MET A 522 19.09 19.68 -25.95
C MET A 522 20.35 20.02 -25.14
N SER A 523 21.37 19.15 -25.15
CA SER A 523 22.62 19.31 -24.38
C SER A 523 22.39 19.49 -22.86
N VAL A 524 21.34 18.86 -22.34
CA VAL A 524 20.95 18.86 -20.92
C VAL A 524 21.45 17.56 -20.29
N HIS A 525 22.26 17.67 -19.24
CA HIS A 525 22.84 16.51 -18.55
C HIS A 525 22.57 16.56 -17.05
N PRO A 526 21.44 16.00 -16.62
CA PRO A 526 21.11 15.89 -15.21
C PRO A 526 21.90 14.74 -14.56
N HIS A 527 22.52 15.01 -13.43
CA HIS A 527 23.40 14.08 -12.71
C HIS A 527 23.29 14.29 -11.19
N ASN A 528 23.99 13.44 -10.44
CA ASN A 528 24.01 13.45 -8.97
C ASN A 528 22.65 13.15 -8.32
N CYS A 529 21.79 12.31 -8.89
CA CYS A 529 20.56 11.86 -8.20
C CYS A 529 20.15 10.41 -8.52
N TRP A 530 20.94 9.69 -9.31
CA TRP A 530 20.55 8.39 -9.86
C TRP A 530 21.03 7.19 -9.02
N VAL A 531 22.22 7.28 -8.43
CA VAL A 531 22.89 6.20 -7.68
C VAL A 531 23.24 6.65 -6.27
N ARG A 532 23.26 5.71 -5.31
CA ARG A 532 23.78 5.98 -3.94
C ARG A 532 25.25 6.43 -3.99
N ARG A 533 25.64 7.44 -3.21
CA ARG A 533 27.03 7.91 -3.08
C ARG A 533 27.36 8.21 -1.63
N GLN A 534 28.54 7.78 -1.17
CA GLN A 534 29.09 8.16 0.15
C GLN A 534 28.11 7.98 1.32
N GLY A 535 27.26 6.95 1.28
CA GLY A 535 26.25 6.68 2.31
C GLY A 535 24.90 7.39 2.14
N ILE A 536 24.77 8.35 1.21
CA ILE A 536 23.57 9.17 1.01
C ILE A 536 22.56 8.43 0.12
N MET A 537 21.33 8.24 0.60
CA MET A 537 20.28 7.45 -0.06
C MET A 537 19.70 8.13 -1.30
N SER A 538 19.78 7.51 -2.47
CA SER A 538 19.24 8.09 -3.71
C SER A 538 17.75 8.44 -3.60
N PRO A 539 17.28 9.56 -4.17
CA PRO A 539 15.87 9.95 -4.16
C PRO A 539 14.93 8.94 -4.82
N HIS A 540 13.66 8.94 -4.42
CA HIS A 540 12.64 8.00 -4.89
C HIS A 540 11.45 8.66 -5.59
N SER A 541 11.34 9.99 -5.55
CA SER A 541 10.31 10.72 -6.30
C SER A 541 10.89 11.93 -7.02
N PHE A 542 10.55 12.05 -8.30
CA PHE A 542 10.94 13.13 -9.19
C PHE A 542 9.69 13.68 -9.88
N THR A 543 9.35 14.93 -9.63
CA THR A 543 8.19 15.60 -10.24
C THR A 543 8.66 16.65 -11.24
N PHE A 544 8.17 16.59 -12.46
CA PHE A 544 8.46 17.51 -13.55
C PHE A 544 7.25 18.40 -13.82
N LYS A 545 7.44 19.72 -13.85
CA LYS A 545 6.39 20.70 -14.15
C LYS A 545 6.97 22.01 -14.66
N LEU A 546 6.16 22.84 -15.30
CA LEU A 546 6.58 24.15 -15.79
C LEU A 546 6.80 25.13 -14.65
N ARG A 547 7.60 26.17 -14.90
CA ARG A 547 7.82 27.29 -13.97
C ARG A 547 6.50 27.92 -13.54
N MET A 548 5.60 28.13 -14.50
CA MET A 548 4.28 28.72 -14.24
C MET A 548 3.37 27.85 -13.36
N ASP A 549 3.63 26.54 -13.28
CA ASP A 549 2.87 25.59 -12.46
C ASP A 549 3.56 25.28 -11.11
N LEU A 550 4.67 25.96 -10.79
CA LEU A 550 5.30 25.85 -9.47
C LEU A 550 4.37 26.43 -8.41
N THR A 551 4.20 25.69 -7.31
CA THR A 551 3.44 26.16 -6.14
C THR A 551 4.15 27.34 -5.48
N PRO A 552 3.44 28.22 -4.74
CA PRO A 552 4.06 29.32 -4.02
C PRO A 552 5.23 28.92 -3.10
N LYS A 553 5.11 27.75 -2.44
CA LYS A 553 6.19 27.21 -1.60
C LYS A 553 7.44 26.85 -2.41
N GLU A 554 7.26 26.24 -3.58
CA GLU A 554 8.38 25.91 -4.48
C GLU A 554 9.00 27.15 -5.11
N GLN A 555 8.19 28.15 -5.46
CA GLN A 555 8.67 29.45 -5.94
C GLN A 555 9.49 30.18 -4.88
N GLN A 556 9.05 30.15 -3.62
CA GLN A 556 9.80 30.70 -2.50
C GLN A 556 11.14 29.98 -2.29
N LEU A 557 11.15 28.64 -2.38
CA LEU A 557 12.40 27.87 -2.32
C LEU A 557 13.34 28.23 -3.48
N LEU A 558 12.81 28.45 -4.69
CA LEU A 558 13.60 28.85 -5.85
C LEU A 558 14.23 30.24 -5.68
N GLN A 559 13.52 31.20 -5.07
CA GLN A 559 14.05 32.55 -4.79
C GLN A 559 15.21 32.55 -3.79
N GLN A 560 15.25 31.54 -2.92
CA GLN A 560 16.30 31.36 -1.91
C GLN A 560 17.50 30.59 -2.45
N ASP A 561 17.49 30.15 -3.71
CA ASP A 561 18.56 29.36 -4.29
C ASP A 561 19.77 30.24 -4.69
N PRO A 562 20.95 30.10 -4.03
CA PRO A 562 22.15 30.87 -4.37
C PRO A 562 22.81 30.44 -5.69
N THR A 563 22.29 29.39 -6.35
CA THR A 563 22.85 28.85 -7.60
C THR A 563 22.10 29.28 -8.86
N ASP A 564 21.20 30.27 -8.77
CA ASP A 564 20.54 30.82 -9.93
C ASP A 564 21.59 31.34 -10.93
N ARG A 565 21.67 30.67 -12.09
CA ARG A 565 22.74 30.89 -13.07
C ARG A 565 22.43 32.05 -14.02
N GLY A 566 21.49 32.94 -13.67
CA GLY A 566 21.15 34.11 -14.47
C GLY A 566 20.48 33.76 -15.81
N TRP A 567 19.77 32.63 -15.89
CA TRP A 567 18.94 32.32 -17.06
C TRP A 567 17.77 33.28 -17.11
N ARG A 568 17.46 33.83 -18.29
CA ARG A 568 16.23 34.63 -18.47
C ARG A 568 15.03 33.73 -18.16
N ALA A 569 14.35 34.02 -17.07
CA ALA A 569 13.21 33.22 -16.62
C ALA A 569 12.13 33.17 -17.69
N HIS A 570 11.73 31.96 -18.08
CA HIS A 570 10.64 31.72 -19.02
C HIS A 570 9.51 30.92 -18.35
N PRO A 571 8.23 31.25 -18.58
CA PRO A 571 7.09 30.52 -18.00
C PRO A 571 7.10 29.02 -18.32
N PHE A 572 7.62 28.65 -19.50
CA PHE A 572 7.68 27.26 -19.98
C PHE A 572 8.98 26.53 -19.62
N ASP A 573 9.85 27.12 -18.80
CA ASP A 573 11.00 26.40 -18.24
C ASP A 573 10.50 25.18 -17.44
N VAL A 574 11.08 24.00 -17.66
CA VAL A 574 10.69 22.79 -16.90
C VAL A 574 11.60 22.63 -15.69
N PHE A 575 10.99 22.49 -14.52
CA PHE A 575 11.65 22.23 -13.25
C PHE A 575 11.45 20.78 -12.80
N CYS A 576 12.43 20.26 -12.07
CA CYS A 576 12.38 18.97 -11.39
C CYS A 576 12.40 19.18 -9.87
N ILE A 577 11.39 18.64 -9.18
CA ILE A 577 11.28 18.62 -7.73
C ILE A 577 11.64 17.21 -7.27
N VAL A 578 12.63 17.12 -6.39
CA VAL A 578 13.21 15.84 -5.95
C VAL A 578 12.87 15.58 -4.50
N LYS A 579 12.38 14.39 -4.18
CA LYS A 579 12.11 13.94 -2.82
C LYS A 579 12.83 12.63 -2.50
N THR A 580 13.28 12.50 -1.26
CA THR A 580 13.96 11.29 -0.78
C THR A 580 13.04 10.07 -0.86
N PHE A 581 11.82 10.19 -0.34
CA PHE A 581 10.74 9.21 -0.43
C PHE A 581 9.51 9.85 -1.07
N MET A 582 8.57 9.04 -1.55
CA MET A 582 7.32 9.55 -2.13
C MET A 582 6.53 10.31 -1.05
N ALA A 583 6.49 9.76 0.18
CA ALA A 583 5.82 10.32 1.35
C ALA A 583 6.56 11.48 2.03
N SER A 584 7.75 11.85 1.56
CA SER A 584 8.47 13.00 2.12
C SER A 584 7.65 14.30 1.97
N GLN A 585 7.44 14.97 3.10
CA GLN A 585 6.65 16.20 3.22
C GLN A 585 7.32 17.41 2.55
N ALA A 586 8.65 17.43 2.52
CA ALA A 586 9.44 18.48 1.91
C ALA A 586 10.31 17.93 0.76
N PRO A 587 10.58 18.75 -0.27
CA PRO A 587 11.59 18.40 -1.27
C PRO A 587 12.99 18.41 -0.65
N ASN A 588 13.92 17.71 -1.28
CA ASN A 588 15.33 17.63 -0.90
C ASN A 588 16.11 18.95 -1.15
N GLY A 589 15.42 20.05 -1.44
CA GLY A 589 16.00 21.33 -1.81
C GLY A 589 15.09 22.14 -2.76
N PRO A 590 15.59 23.25 -3.30
CA PRO A 590 14.84 24.06 -4.27
C PRO A 590 14.58 23.29 -5.58
N PRO A 591 13.48 23.63 -6.30
CA PRO A 591 13.23 23.07 -7.63
C PRO A 591 14.42 23.27 -8.58
N VAL A 592 14.80 22.23 -9.31
CA VAL A 592 15.98 22.24 -10.19
C VAL A 592 15.55 22.51 -11.62
N LEU A 593 16.05 23.60 -12.23
CA LEU A 593 15.82 23.89 -13.64
C LEU A 593 16.43 22.78 -14.52
N LEU A 594 15.56 22.06 -15.23
CA LEU A 594 15.92 20.90 -16.03
C LEU A 594 15.99 21.23 -17.52
N ILE A 595 14.90 21.76 -18.08
CA ILE A 595 14.84 22.16 -19.50
C ILE A 595 14.52 23.65 -19.58
N PRO A 596 15.53 24.52 -19.78
CA PRO A 596 15.31 25.92 -20.13
C PRO A 596 14.72 26.06 -21.52
N GLU A 597 13.92 27.10 -21.75
CA GLU A 597 13.32 27.40 -23.06
C GLU A 597 14.35 27.41 -24.21
N SER A 598 15.49 28.06 -23.99
CA SER A 598 16.58 28.17 -24.97
C SER A 598 17.20 26.83 -25.38
N ARG A 599 17.08 25.80 -24.53
CA ARG A 599 17.61 24.44 -24.81
C ARG A 599 16.56 23.56 -25.48
N PHE A 600 15.29 23.74 -25.13
CA PHE A 600 14.18 23.07 -25.81
C PHE A 600 14.16 23.40 -27.31
N GLN A 601 14.39 24.67 -27.69
CA GLN A 601 14.41 25.10 -29.11
C GLN A 601 15.46 24.39 -29.98
N ARG A 602 16.41 23.67 -29.38
CA ARG A 602 17.42 22.88 -30.12
C ARG A 602 16.86 21.56 -30.68
N ILE A 603 15.77 21.04 -30.10
CA ILE A 603 15.15 19.80 -30.56
C ILE A 603 14.23 20.13 -31.75
N THR A 604 14.67 19.77 -32.95
CA THR A 604 13.95 20.16 -34.19
C THR A 604 12.86 19.17 -34.56
N THR A 605 13.02 17.91 -34.19
CA THR A 605 12.08 16.82 -34.48
C THR A 605 11.06 16.62 -33.36
N LEU A 606 9.87 16.17 -33.72
CA LEU A 606 8.78 15.87 -32.77
C LEU A 606 9.00 14.54 -32.03
N ALA A 607 9.69 13.59 -32.67
CA ALA A 607 9.98 12.27 -32.17
C ALA A 607 11.38 11.80 -32.59
N PRO A 608 11.97 10.80 -31.91
CA PRO A 608 13.24 10.23 -32.34
C PRO A 608 13.12 9.59 -33.72
N THR A 609 13.99 10.00 -34.65
CA THR A 609 14.06 9.42 -36.01
C THR A 609 15.07 8.29 -36.13
N ALA A 610 16.02 8.22 -35.20
CA ALA A 610 17.03 7.17 -35.15
C ALA A 610 16.52 5.93 -34.40
N THR A 611 17.00 4.75 -34.81
CA THR A 611 16.73 3.47 -34.14
C THR A 611 17.86 3.14 -33.17
N CYS A 612 17.54 2.53 -32.03
CA CYS A 612 18.56 1.95 -31.17
C CYS A 612 19.31 0.85 -31.94
N PRO A 613 20.65 0.89 -31.99
CA PRO A 613 21.39 -0.25 -32.52
C PRO A 613 21.07 -1.48 -31.65
N ALA A 614 20.91 -2.64 -32.28
CA ALA A 614 20.90 -3.90 -31.52
C ALA A 614 22.13 -3.93 -30.61
N SER A 615 21.98 -4.35 -29.35
CA SER A 615 22.99 -4.08 -28.31
C SER A 615 24.38 -4.63 -28.64
N GLU A 616 24.42 -5.64 -29.51
CA GLU A 616 25.55 -6.08 -30.32
C GLU A 616 24.95 -6.85 -31.52
N ALA A 617 25.52 -6.70 -32.72
CA ALA A 617 25.14 -7.58 -33.83
C ALA A 617 25.44 -9.03 -33.43
N MET A 618 24.45 -9.92 -33.60
CA MET A 618 24.59 -11.32 -33.20
C MET A 618 25.87 -11.92 -33.81
N SER A 619 26.74 -12.45 -32.94
CA SER A 619 28.03 -12.98 -33.38
C SER A 619 27.87 -14.07 -34.45
N VAL A 620 28.82 -14.13 -35.39
CA VAL A 620 28.83 -15.15 -36.46
C VAL A 620 28.75 -16.57 -35.87
N ASN A 621 29.41 -16.79 -34.74
CA ASN A 621 29.34 -18.06 -34.01
C ASN A 621 27.93 -18.38 -33.50
N ARG A 622 27.23 -17.39 -32.93
CA ARG A 622 25.85 -17.57 -32.45
C ARG A 622 24.89 -17.83 -33.61
N LYS A 623 25.02 -17.09 -34.72
CA LYS A 623 24.23 -17.34 -35.95
C LYS A 623 24.40 -18.77 -36.44
N ARG A 624 25.64 -19.28 -36.50
CA ARG A 624 25.93 -20.67 -36.87
C ARG A 624 25.28 -21.67 -35.90
N GLN A 625 25.37 -21.42 -34.59
CA GLN A 625 24.73 -22.29 -33.59
C GLN A 625 23.20 -22.35 -33.74
N LEU A 626 22.55 -21.21 -34.04
CA LEU A 626 21.10 -21.18 -34.27
C LEU A 626 20.70 -21.96 -35.51
N ARG A 627 21.45 -21.85 -36.61
CA ARG A 627 21.21 -22.65 -37.82
C ARG A 627 21.40 -24.15 -37.58
N GLN A 628 22.48 -24.54 -36.93
CA GLN A 628 22.71 -25.94 -36.52
C GLN A 628 21.61 -26.46 -35.60
N PHE A 629 21.09 -25.61 -34.71
CA PHE A 629 19.98 -25.95 -33.84
C PHE A 629 18.68 -26.15 -34.63
N ALA A 630 18.42 -25.28 -35.62
CA ALA A 630 17.29 -25.42 -36.53
C ALA A 630 17.35 -26.74 -37.32
N ASP A 631 18.51 -27.04 -37.92
CA ASP A 631 18.70 -28.27 -38.72
C ASP A 631 18.52 -29.53 -37.87
N GLU A 632 19.06 -29.57 -36.65
CA GLU A 632 18.89 -30.70 -35.74
C GLU A 632 17.42 -30.85 -35.29
N LEU A 633 16.70 -29.75 -35.04
CA LEU A 633 15.28 -29.80 -34.68
C LEU A 633 14.42 -30.35 -35.82
N GLU A 634 14.68 -29.94 -37.06
CA GLU A 634 13.97 -30.48 -38.23
C GLU A 634 14.30 -31.94 -38.45
N CYS A 635 15.58 -32.32 -38.48
CA CYS A 635 15.97 -33.72 -38.65
C CYS A 635 15.36 -34.63 -37.58
N LEU A 636 15.33 -34.18 -36.32
CA LEU A 636 14.75 -34.95 -35.22
C LEU A 636 13.23 -35.15 -35.38
N THR A 637 12.53 -34.15 -35.92
CA THR A 637 11.06 -34.13 -35.99
C THR A 637 10.50 -34.33 -37.40
N ALA A 638 11.35 -34.70 -38.36
CA ALA A 638 10.99 -34.85 -39.78
C ALA A 638 9.96 -35.95 -40.02
N GLU A 639 10.07 -37.06 -39.29
CA GLU A 639 9.15 -38.20 -39.38
C GLU A 639 7.94 -38.05 -38.46
N TRP A 640 7.89 -36.98 -37.66
CA TRP A 640 6.82 -36.77 -36.71
C TRP A 640 5.61 -36.12 -37.39
N GLY A 641 4.42 -36.48 -36.94
CA GLY A 641 3.19 -35.87 -37.45
C GLY A 641 3.17 -34.35 -37.26
N PRO A 642 2.31 -33.62 -38.01
CA PRO A 642 2.27 -32.16 -38.01
C PRO A 642 2.04 -31.55 -36.62
N GLU A 643 1.37 -32.26 -35.71
CA GLU A 643 1.10 -31.82 -34.35
C GLU A 643 2.35 -31.72 -33.45
N HIS A 644 3.35 -32.57 -33.71
CA HIS A 644 4.59 -32.64 -32.92
C HIS A 644 5.81 -32.08 -33.65
N SER A 645 5.60 -31.64 -34.89
CA SER A 645 6.68 -31.14 -35.70
C SER A 645 7.19 -29.78 -35.23
N MET A 646 8.51 -29.59 -35.29
CA MET A 646 9.19 -28.36 -34.88
C MET A 646 9.70 -27.53 -36.08
N PHE A 647 9.17 -27.76 -37.29
CA PHE A 647 9.55 -26.99 -38.49
C PHE A 647 9.34 -25.48 -38.32
N ARG A 648 8.26 -25.05 -37.67
CA ARG A 648 8.00 -23.62 -37.40
C ARG A 648 9.08 -23.01 -36.52
N ALA A 649 9.46 -23.71 -35.44
CA ALA A 649 10.54 -23.28 -34.56
C ALA A 649 11.88 -23.20 -35.31
N ALA A 650 12.20 -24.19 -36.15
CA ALA A 650 13.43 -24.22 -36.91
C ALA A 650 13.50 -23.09 -37.95
N GLN A 651 12.42 -22.83 -38.68
CA GLN A 651 12.32 -21.69 -39.59
C GLN A 651 12.55 -20.36 -38.85
N GLU A 652 11.91 -20.19 -37.69
CA GLU A 652 12.04 -18.97 -36.89
C GLU A 652 13.47 -18.79 -36.31
N LEU A 653 14.15 -19.88 -35.95
CA LEU A 653 15.57 -19.84 -35.55
C LEU A 653 16.48 -19.38 -36.70
N ARG A 654 16.17 -19.75 -37.95
CA ARG A 654 16.91 -19.27 -39.13
C ARG A 654 16.64 -17.79 -39.38
N ILE A 655 15.39 -17.34 -39.29
CA ILE A 655 15.03 -15.92 -39.38
C ILE A 655 15.78 -15.10 -38.33
N LEU A 656 15.81 -15.57 -37.07
CA LEU A 656 16.57 -14.92 -36.00
C LEU A 656 18.08 -14.86 -36.31
N ALA A 657 18.65 -15.92 -36.90
CA ALA A 657 20.08 -15.95 -37.27
C ALA A 657 20.41 -14.99 -38.44
N ASP A 658 19.50 -14.86 -39.40
CA ASP A 658 19.65 -13.99 -40.55
C ASP A 658 19.48 -12.51 -40.17
N GLY A 659 18.60 -12.25 -39.20
CA GLY A 659 18.27 -10.94 -38.68
C GLY A 659 16.82 -10.58 -39.00
N ARG A 660 16.16 -9.90 -38.08
CA ARG A 660 14.75 -9.50 -38.23
C ARG A 660 14.61 -8.11 -38.81
N ASN A 661 13.53 -7.89 -39.55
CA ASN A 661 13.14 -6.56 -40.00
C ASN A 661 12.74 -5.71 -38.78
N GLN A 662 13.29 -4.50 -38.69
CA GLN A 662 12.94 -3.54 -37.64
C GLN A 662 11.92 -2.56 -38.19
N GLU A 663 10.66 -2.76 -37.87
CA GLU A 663 9.57 -1.87 -38.30
C GLU A 663 9.26 -0.85 -37.21
N PRO A 664 9.39 0.47 -37.47
CA PRO A 664 9.07 1.50 -36.50
C PRO A 664 7.63 1.42 -36.01
N SER A 665 7.42 1.80 -34.74
CA SER A 665 6.07 1.96 -34.20
C SER A 665 5.29 2.99 -35.02
N GLN A 666 4.05 2.67 -35.40
CA GLN A 666 3.14 3.59 -36.08
C GLN A 666 2.16 4.26 -35.09
N ASP A 667 2.53 4.36 -33.81
CA ASP A 667 1.66 4.87 -32.75
C ASP A 667 1.31 6.36 -32.90
N GLY A 668 2.19 7.15 -33.54
CA GLY A 668 1.98 8.57 -33.83
C GLY A 668 1.82 9.48 -32.62
N TYR A 669 2.07 8.98 -31.39
CA TYR A 669 1.71 9.70 -30.17
C TYR A 669 2.62 10.91 -29.92
N LEU A 670 3.93 10.75 -30.16
CA LEU A 670 4.90 11.84 -30.02
C LEU A 670 4.79 12.84 -31.16
N GLU A 671 4.48 12.35 -32.35
CA GLU A 671 4.35 13.09 -33.59
C GLU A 671 3.08 13.96 -33.62
N ALA A 672 2.05 13.58 -32.86
CA ALA A 672 0.85 14.40 -32.71
C ALA A 672 1.18 15.75 -32.03
N VAL A 673 0.83 16.86 -32.66
CA VAL A 673 0.94 18.19 -32.07
C VAL A 673 -0.25 18.42 -31.14
N GLU A 674 0.00 18.70 -29.86
CA GLU A 674 -1.04 19.18 -28.95
C GLU A 674 -1.17 20.70 -29.07
N THR A 675 -2.35 21.24 -28.75
CA THR A 675 -2.58 22.69 -28.73
C THR A 675 -1.63 23.36 -27.74
N GLU A 676 -0.91 24.41 -28.18
CA GLU A 676 -0.02 25.14 -27.29
C GLU A 676 -0.81 25.74 -26.12
N ARG A 677 -0.31 25.53 -24.91
CA ARG A 677 -0.87 26.12 -23.70
C ARG A 677 -0.60 27.62 -23.76
N GLN A 678 -1.65 28.43 -23.66
CA GLN A 678 -1.50 29.89 -23.72
C GLN A 678 -0.60 30.37 -22.57
N MET A 679 0.32 31.29 -22.88
CA MET A 679 1.10 31.97 -21.85
C MET A 679 0.15 32.70 -20.90
N PRO A 680 0.41 32.71 -19.58
CA PRO A 680 -0.29 33.64 -18.70
C PRO A 680 -0.11 35.05 -19.27
N LEU A 681 -1.21 35.75 -19.53
CA LEU A 681 -1.16 37.15 -19.95
C LEU A 681 -0.36 37.90 -18.89
N THR A 682 0.80 38.44 -19.27
CA THR A 682 1.52 39.37 -18.42
C THR A 682 0.76 40.69 -18.50
N ASP A 683 0.17 41.13 -17.39
CA ASP A 683 -0.43 42.46 -17.26
C ASP A 683 0.67 43.52 -17.42
N SER A 684 0.96 43.87 -18.66
CA SER A 684 1.67 45.09 -19.05
C SER A 684 0.63 46.06 -19.58
N ASP A 685 -0.27 46.52 -18.71
CA ASP A 685 -0.89 47.85 -18.75
C ASP A 685 -1.87 47.94 -17.59
N GLY A 686 -1.66 48.95 -16.74
CA GLY A 686 -2.49 49.19 -15.57
C GLY A 686 -3.90 49.64 -15.96
N SER A 687 -4.79 48.71 -16.26
CA SER A 687 -6.24 48.89 -16.12
C SER A 687 -7.01 47.59 -16.38
N SER A 688 -7.89 47.25 -15.45
CA SER A 688 -8.92 46.19 -15.48
C SER A 688 -8.45 44.74 -15.29
N VAL A 689 -8.50 44.32 -14.03
CA VAL A 689 -8.44 42.92 -13.58
C VAL A 689 -9.65 42.17 -14.14
N VAL A 690 -9.44 41.29 -15.12
CA VAL A 690 -10.39 40.22 -15.45
C VAL A 690 -9.82 38.93 -14.86
N SER A 691 -10.36 38.51 -13.72
CA SER A 691 -9.95 37.30 -13.03
C SER A 691 -10.37 36.06 -13.83
N CYS A 692 -9.42 35.40 -14.49
CA CYS A 692 -9.62 34.05 -14.97
C CYS A 692 -9.27 33.09 -13.82
N GLN A 693 -10.27 32.65 -13.07
CA GLN A 693 -10.13 31.64 -12.02
C GLN A 693 -9.90 30.26 -12.65
N SER A 694 -8.65 29.92 -12.96
CA SER A 694 -8.21 28.53 -13.02
C SER A 694 -7.72 28.12 -11.63
N LYS A 695 -8.41 27.15 -11.00
CA LYS A 695 -8.09 26.63 -9.66
C LYS A 695 -6.73 25.91 -9.67
N CYS A 696 -5.66 26.66 -9.43
CA CYS A 696 -4.35 26.14 -9.10
C CYS A 696 -4.26 25.85 -7.60
N LEU A 697 -3.95 24.60 -7.24
CA LEU A 697 -3.65 24.19 -5.87
C LEU A 697 -2.32 24.81 -5.40
N SER A 698 -2.43 25.83 -4.56
CA SER A 698 -1.36 26.41 -3.75
C SER A 698 -1.59 26.12 -2.27
N PRO A 699 -0.54 25.95 -1.44
CA PRO A 699 -0.68 25.70 -0.01
C PRO A 699 -0.96 27.02 0.75
N LEU A 700 -1.90 26.97 1.70
CA LEU A 700 -2.24 28.06 2.59
C LEU A 700 -1.09 28.42 3.53
N CYS A 701 -0.92 29.72 3.74
CA CYS A 701 -0.41 30.24 5.00
C CYS A 701 -0.76 31.74 5.13
N LYS A 702 -1.56 32.08 6.14
CA LYS A 702 -1.67 33.33 6.95
C LYS A 702 -3.07 33.31 7.57
N SER A 703 -3.31 33.47 8.87
CA SER A 703 -2.59 34.13 9.97
C SER A 703 -3.35 33.84 11.28
N HIS A 704 -2.68 33.75 12.44
CA HIS A 704 -2.99 34.54 13.65
C HIS A 704 -2.03 34.24 14.80
N GLN A 705 -1.81 35.28 15.60
CA GLN A 705 -0.86 35.41 16.71
C GLN A 705 -1.42 34.87 18.04
N ASN A 706 -0.48 34.49 18.92
CA ASN A 706 -0.52 34.45 20.40
C ASN A 706 -1.23 33.29 21.14
N ASP A 707 -0.44 32.41 21.77
CA ASP A 707 -0.48 32.14 23.23
C ASP A 707 0.84 31.44 23.70
N PRO A 708 1.61 31.95 24.67
CA PRO A 708 2.92 31.40 25.05
C PRO A 708 2.87 30.54 26.33
N SER A 709 2.37 29.31 26.27
CA SER A 709 2.56 28.36 27.39
C SER A 709 2.26 26.89 27.03
N ALA A 710 3.08 26.26 26.19
CA ALA A 710 3.26 24.79 26.14
C ALA A 710 4.43 24.42 25.21
N ASN A 711 5.67 24.73 25.62
CA ASN A 711 6.86 24.21 24.95
C ASN A 711 7.11 22.76 25.40
N PHE A 712 6.75 21.78 24.56
CA PHE A 712 7.40 20.47 24.56
C PHE A 712 8.11 20.30 23.21
N SER A 713 9.43 20.48 23.24
CA SER A 713 10.34 20.44 22.10
C SER A 713 10.50 19.01 21.57
N PHE A 714 10.00 18.75 20.36
CA PHE A 714 10.29 17.56 19.56
C PHE A 714 11.64 17.67 18.81
N GLN A 715 12.68 18.22 19.45
CA GLN A 715 14.01 18.38 18.84
C GLN A 715 15.08 17.39 19.35
N ASP A 716 14.79 16.59 20.37
CA ASP A 716 15.81 15.72 20.96
C ASP A 716 15.68 14.25 20.51
N ASN A 717 16.01 13.99 19.24
CA ASN A 717 16.39 12.64 18.81
C ASN A 717 17.88 12.65 18.37
N PRO A 718 18.81 12.20 19.23
CA PRO A 718 20.24 12.33 18.99
C PRO A 718 20.80 11.43 17.87
N TYR A 719 19.98 10.59 17.24
CA TYR A 719 20.42 9.78 16.08
C TYR A 719 20.21 10.45 14.71
N TYR A 720 19.43 11.54 14.64
CA TYR A 720 19.22 12.30 13.39
C TYR A 720 19.71 13.75 13.44
N ALA A 721 20.05 14.27 14.63
CA ALA A 721 20.58 15.62 14.80
C ALA A 721 22.05 15.81 14.30
N ASN A 722 22.74 14.72 13.93
CA ASN A 722 24.14 14.74 13.50
C ASN A 722 24.37 14.22 12.07
N LEU A 723 23.33 14.07 11.25
CA LEU A 723 23.55 14.03 9.81
C LEU A 723 23.78 15.48 9.38
N PRO A 724 24.93 15.83 8.78
CA PRO A 724 25.05 17.13 8.14
C PRO A 724 23.91 17.29 7.13
N ASP A 725 23.61 18.53 6.75
CA ASP A 725 22.65 18.85 5.69
C ASP A 725 23.13 18.23 4.35
N VAL A 726 22.87 16.93 4.17
CA VAL A 726 23.34 16.10 3.05
C VAL A 726 22.15 15.54 2.29
N SER A 727 21.19 16.41 1.98
CA SER A 727 20.11 16.10 1.04
C SER A 727 20.69 16.00 -0.39
N TRP A 728 20.24 15.02 -1.17
CA TRP A 728 20.64 14.92 -2.58
C TRP A 728 20.22 16.16 -3.34
N ARG A 729 21.19 16.89 -3.88
CA ARG A 729 20.93 17.95 -4.84
C ARG A 729 21.20 17.46 -6.26
N MET A 730 20.12 17.30 -7.02
CA MET A 730 20.22 17.09 -8.46
C MET A 730 20.92 18.29 -9.10
N VAL A 731 21.90 18.03 -9.95
CA VAL A 731 22.66 19.07 -10.65
C VAL A 731 22.48 18.90 -12.14
N VAL A 732 22.24 20.00 -12.85
CA VAL A 732 22.13 20.02 -14.30
C VAL A 732 23.33 20.74 -14.88
N ARG A 733 24.03 20.07 -15.81
CA ARG A 733 25.08 20.68 -16.66
C ARG A 733 24.49 20.92 -18.03
N PHE A 734 24.62 22.13 -18.53
CA PHE A 734 24.33 22.50 -19.90
C PHE A 734 25.67 22.55 -20.64
N ARG A 735 25.90 21.66 -21.61
CA ARG A 735 27.14 21.69 -22.40
C ARG A 735 26.99 22.69 -23.54
N GLY A 736 28.07 23.44 -23.83
CA GLY A 736 28.10 24.52 -24.82
C GLY A 736 27.76 25.89 -24.22
N HIS A 737 28.76 26.49 -23.59
CA HIS A 737 29.30 27.81 -23.97
C HIS A 737 30.75 27.59 -24.39
#